data_AF-A0A087AMZ3-F1
#
_entry.id   AF-A0A087AMZ3-F1
#
_cell.length_a   1.000
_cell.length_b   1.000
_cell.length_c   1.000
_cell.angle_alpha   90.00
_cell.angle_beta   90.00
_cell.angle_gamma   90.00
#
_symmetry.space_group_name_H-M   'P 1'
#
loop_
_entity.id
_entity.type
_entity.pdbx_description
1 polymer ?
#
loop_
_entity_poly.entity_id
_entity_poly.type
_entity_poly.pdbx_seq_one_letter_code
_entity_poly.pdbx_strand_id
1 'polypeptide(L)'
;MTPQEAKQHSTNLVMVPTTFLSHFAQMCGQAKERFENDIEIPFDDSWFFAPTNVYNPYMAWSAMGICLTGYKNLPSNEYRYIRKSFFNLGCEDIDISSYYHLNDENPVAYRLNVDQASYAFGHRHVHNTDGTERELVIMMLRGTSDTTEWLSNSEVADSIADGDFSRLVNHEGFWNTAEKAFRDLRTYIQRYDIDMSDARLWVIGHSRGAAIANALAAMIDEDTSLGVTHDRLYAYTFSASRVTMRKDYNSATFDNIFNVINPEDYIPRLPPYGWGIRRFGRDLYLPSIATRYADYRTYLDDFQTMFKQWTHMEFPAFHGNAEINALERELHNICPDIPTMYQRKRFSHAGTLTFAQYFTLFTDLAAVSGRTLALEAADFAKYGTGTFRDFLGFFLRNEIHGHNAPAAHQEEGYLIKLMLCCKYNIDIEQGATPDVTRLSVYGPASITVKDRGGAVVGSISKGRIDDKLYETNNFIAMYVDDTTGEQSVWVPDSGDYHVTLRAETNEPSKHPIDARVSTLDPEGNTLTQTYYTNIALPKQALNESVDWTLLAQQHQGTAASHFNDVDVSVEIRGIGQLNEDEAFVSFYEPGAHSMPIPKPEVVCDALGFLNATAGDHGIIHAHHGRHAKFLGWFAPGTAPKHAPGTDLTHAEPLSTEESYVLPLTHSTTLTAWFEKR
;
A
#
# COMPACT_ATOMS: atom_id res chain seq x y z
N MET A 1 -15.07 19.14 6.71
CA MET A 1 -15.11 20.56 6.37
C MET A 1 -14.30 20.77 5.10
N THR A 2 -14.85 21.47 4.12
CA THR A 2 -14.13 21.86 2.90
C THR A 2 -12.99 22.85 3.23
N PRO A 3 -11.94 22.98 2.40
CA PRO A 3 -10.91 24.00 2.62
C PRO A 3 -11.45 25.42 2.71
N GLN A 4 -12.47 25.77 1.92
CA GLN A 4 -13.08 27.10 1.98
C GLN A 4 -13.78 27.35 3.32
N GLU A 5 -14.50 26.37 3.86
CA GLU A 5 -15.10 26.47 5.20
C GLU A 5 -14.00 26.57 6.28
N ALA A 6 -12.96 25.75 6.19
CA ALA A 6 -11.84 25.78 7.14
C ALA A 6 -11.12 27.13 7.14
N LYS A 7 -10.99 27.75 5.97
CA LYS A 7 -10.43 29.09 5.84
C LYS A 7 -11.30 30.16 6.51
N GLN A 8 -12.62 30.01 6.49
CA GLN A 8 -13.53 30.94 7.16
C GLN A 8 -13.43 30.82 8.69
N HIS A 9 -13.13 29.63 9.20
CA HIS A 9 -12.91 29.39 10.63
C HIS A 9 -11.49 29.73 11.11
N SER A 10 -10.52 29.88 10.18
CA SER A 10 -9.13 30.23 10.50
C SER A 10 -8.90 31.74 10.40
N THR A 11 -9.44 32.49 11.38
CA THR A 11 -9.46 33.96 11.33
C THR A 11 -8.09 34.63 11.47
N ASN A 12 -7.09 33.93 12.02
CA ASN A 12 -5.74 34.44 12.27
C ASN A 12 -4.67 33.57 11.62
N LEU A 13 -5.01 32.92 10.49
CA LEU A 13 -4.12 32.02 9.77
C LEU A 13 -2.81 32.74 9.38
N VAL A 14 -1.70 32.24 9.89
CA VAL A 14 -0.35 32.68 9.52
C VAL A 14 0.38 31.59 8.74
N MET A 15 1.35 32.01 7.93
CA MET A 15 2.29 31.09 7.27
C MET A 15 3.58 31.06 8.09
N VAL A 16 3.93 29.89 8.59
CA VAL A 16 5.11 29.65 9.44
C VAL A 16 6.23 29.08 8.55
N PRO A 17 7.39 29.74 8.46
CA PRO A 17 8.49 29.26 7.63
C PRO A 17 9.11 28.00 8.25
N THR A 18 9.49 27.05 7.40
CA THR A 18 10.26 25.88 7.81
C THR A 18 11.19 25.42 6.69
N THR A 19 12.06 24.47 6.99
CA THR A 19 13.02 23.89 6.03
C THR A 19 13.04 22.38 6.20
N PHE A 20 13.05 21.65 5.09
CA PHE A 20 13.29 20.22 5.10
C PHE A 20 14.40 19.85 4.11
N LEU A 21 14.93 18.63 4.26
CA LEU A 21 15.98 18.10 3.39
C LEU A 21 15.42 16.98 2.52
N SER A 22 15.10 17.29 1.27
CA SER A 22 14.69 16.29 0.28
C SER A 22 15.86 15.36 -0.03
N HIS A 23 15.58 14.07 -0.01
CA HIS A 23 16.56 13.02 -0.31
C HIS A 23 16.12 12.11 -1.46
N PHE A 24 15.01 12.44 -2.15
CA PHE A 24 14.41 11.56 -3.16
C PHE A 24 15.36 11.22 -4.30
N ALA A 25 15.94 12.23 -4.94
CA ALA A 25 16.88 12.01 -6.04
C ALA A 25 18.13 11.24 -5.59
N GLN A 26 18.57 11.41 -4.34
CA GLN A 26 19.65 10.62 -3.77
C GLN A 26 19.24 9.16 -3.57
N MET A 27 18.06 8.92 -3.02
CA MET A 27 17.51 7.57 -2.80
C MET A 27 17.32 6.81 -4.12
N CYS A 28 16.77 7.47 -5.15
CA CYS A 28 16.69 6.92 -6.51
C CYS A 28 18.05 6.90 -7.23
N GLY A 29 19.09 7.42 -6.59
CA GLY A 29 20.46 7.52 -7.06
C GLY A 29 20.62 8.22 -8.41
N GLN A 30 19.79 9.23 -8.62
CA GLN A 30 19.89 10.24 -9.69
C GLN A 30 20.72 11.46 -9.24
N ALA A 31 20.92 11.63 -7.93
CA ALA A 31 21.79 12.64 -7.34
C ALA A 31 22.71 12.04 -6.26
N LYS A 32 23.83 12.73 -5.99
CA LYS A 32 24.72 12.39 -4.85
C LYS A 32 24.37 13.17 -3.59
N GLU A 33 23.83 14.37 -3.77
CA GLU A 33 23.49 15.31 -2.72
C GLU A 33 22.00 15.27 -2.37
N ARG A 34 21.67 15.88 -1.24
CA ARG A 34 20.30 16.11 -0.76
C ARG A 34 20.00 17.60 -0.89
N PHE A 35 18.73 17.96 -1.04
CA PHE A 35 18.33 19.32 -1.40
C PHE A 35 17.53 19.96 -0.27
N GLU A 36 18.03 21.07 0.27
CA GLU A 36 17.27 21.86 1.24
C GLU A 36 16.17 22.64 0.52
N ASN A 37 14.97 22.58 1.08
CA ASN A 37 13.80 23.30 0.59
C ASN A 37 13.22 24.12 1.73
N ASP A 38 13.18 25.44 1.53
CA ASP A 38 12.43 26.35 2.40
C ASP A 38 10.98 26.39 1.94
N ILE A 39 10.07 26.16 2.88
CA ILE A 39 8.62 26.16 2.65
C ILE A 39 7.92 26.92 3.77
N GLU A 40 6.62 27.12 3.61
CA GLU A 40 5.77 27.65 4.68
C GLU A 40 4.61 26.70 4.93
N ILE A 41 4.24 26.55 6.21
CA ILE A 41 3.08 25.78 6.64
C ILE A 41 2.04 26.72 7.28
N PRO A 42 0.75 26.50 7.06
CA PRO A 42 -0.27 27.30 7.73
C PRO A 42 -0.26 27.03 9.24
N PHE A 43 -0.71 27.97 10.05
CA PHE A 43 -1.00 27.75 11.47
C PHE A 43 -2.04 28.74 11.95
N ASP A 44 -3.01 28.27 12.74
CA ASP A 44 -3.96 29.13 13.42
C ASP A 44 -4.28 28.54 14.80
N ASP A 45 -4.04 29.33 15.85
CA ASP A 45 -4.29 28.95 17.24
C ASP A 45 -5.76 28.49 17.46
N SER A 46 -6.72 29.06 16.72
CA SER A 46 -8.16 28.77 16.87
C SER A 46 -8.53 27.32 16.54
N TRP A 47 -7.70 26.60 15.79
CA TRP A 47 -7.93 25.19 15.47
C TRP A 47 -8.07 24.33 16.72
N PHE A 48 -7.33 24.67 17.78
CA PHE A 48 -7.27 23.89 19.02
C PHE A 48 -8.44 24.19 19.99
N PHE A 49 -9.42 24.97 19.53
CA PHE A 49 -10.68 25.26 20.20
C PHE A 49 -11.89 24.72 19.43
N ALA A 50 -11.67 24.18 18.23
CA ALA A 50 -12.71 23.53 17.43
C ALA A 50 -12.95 22.08 17.91
N PRO A 51 -14.08 21.45 17.56
CA PRO A 51 -14.28 20.02 17.83
C PRO A 51 -13.19 19.15 17.20
N THR A 52 -12.60 18.23 17.97
CA THR A 52 -11.51 17.34 17.52
C THR A 52 -11.95 16.36 16.44
N ASN A 53 -13.25 16.07 16.37
CA ASN A 53 -13.85 15.18 15.37
C ASN A 53 -14.31 15.89 14.09
N VAL A 54 -13.79 17.07 13.79
CA VAL A 54 -14.02 17.74 12.51
C VAL A 54 -12.70 17.89 11.76
N TYR A 55 -12.61 17.28 10.56
CA TYR A 55 -11.39 17.34 9.76
C TYR A 55 -11.07 18.78 9.36
N ASN A 56 -9.83 19.21 9.58
CA ASN A 56 -9.33 20.51 9.15
C ASN A 56 -8.21 20.32 8.09
N PRO A 57 -8.46 20.68 6.82
CA PRO A 57 -7.48 20.48 5.74
C PRO A 57 -6.22 21.35 5.88
N TYR A 58 -6.31 22.54 6.49
CA TYR A 58 -5.11 23.35 6.74
C TYR A 58 -4.28 22.76 7.87
N MET A 59 -4.91 22.24 8.92
CA MET A 59 -4.22 21.52 9.99
C MET A 59 -3.53 20.26 9.45
N ALA A 60 -4.15 19.54 8.51
CA ALA A 60 -3.54 18.40 7.84
C ALA A 60 -2.31 18.80 6.99
N TRP A 61 -2.40 19.90 6.23
CA TRP A 61 -1.24 20.47 5.54
C TRP A 61 -0.12 20.78 6.56
N SER A 62 -0.42 21.51 7.63
CA SER A 62 0.57 21.84 8.67
C SER A 62 1.21 20.60 9.29
N ALA A 63 0.40 19.63 9.68
CA ALA A 63 0.84 18.37 10.26
C ALA A 63 1.81 17.64 9.34
N MET A 64 1.46 17.50 8.05
CA MET A 64 2.34 16.83 7.08
C MET A 64 3.64 17.62 6.85
N GLY A 65 3.57 18.96 6.82
CA GLY A 65 4.76 19.80 6.70
C GLY A 65 5.70 19.71 7.91
N ILE A 66 5.17 19.51 9.12
CA ILE A 66 5.99 19.21 10.32
C ILE A 66 6.55 17.79 10.24
N CYS A 67 5.79 16.80 9.77
CA CYS A 67 6.29 15.44 9.58
C CYS A 67 7.47 15.41 8.60
N LEU A 68 7.39 16.17 7.51
CA LEU A 68 8.42 16.31 6.49
C LEU A 68 9.76 16.79 7.09
N THR A 69 9.73 17.69 8.07
CA THR A 69 10.96 18.21 8.71
C THR A 69 11.55 17.25 9.74
N GLY A 70 10.83 16.18 10.11
CA GLY A 70 11.32 15.08 10.94
C GLY A 70 12.34 14.19 10.24
N TYR A 71 12.32 14.14 8.91
CA TYR A 71 13.25 13.31 8.15
C TYR A 71 14.65 13.90 8.08
N LYS A 72 15.64 13.01 7.99
CA LYS A 72 17.07 13.34 7.80
C LYS A 72 17.65 14.35 8.80
N ASN A 73 17.16 14.39 10.03
CA ASN A 73 17.82 15.07 11.15
C ASN A 73 19.00 14.20 11.65
N LEU A 74 20.22 14.62 11.37
CA LEU A 74 21.46 13.86 11.59
C LEU A 74 22.47 14.68 12.40
N PRO A 75 23.47 14.04 13.03
CA PRO A 75 24.58 14.78 13.67
C PRO A 75 25.22 15.81 12.73
N SER A 76 25.38 15.46 11.45
CA SER A 76 26.02 16.30 10.42
C SER A 76 25.26 17.59 10.07
N ASN A 77 23.97 17.67 10.42
CA ASN A 77 23.17 18.89 10.26
C ASN A 77 22.64 19.44 11.58
N GLU A 78 23.19 18.97 12.71
CA GLU A 78 22.84 19.41 14.06
C GLU A 78 21.35 19.21 14.40
N TYR A 79 20.69 18.27 13.72
CA TYR A 79 19.26 17.96 13.87
C TYR A 79 18.36 19.20 13.66
N ARG A 80 18.76 20.10 12.76
CA ARG A 80 18.21 21.47 12.69
C ARG A 80 16.78 21.59 12.17
N TYR A 81 16.31 20.67 11.32
CA TYR A 81 15.07 20.87 10.56
C TYR A 81 13.83 20.80 11.45
N ILE A 82 13.71 19.74 12.25
CA ILE A 82 12.57 19.61 13.16
C ILE A 82 12.60 20.65 14.28
N ARG A 83 13.80 20.96 14.80
CA ARG A 83 14.02 22.01 15.80
C ARG A 83 13.59 23.38 15.30
N LYS A 84 14.01 23.74 14.08
CA LYS A 84 13.61 25.00 13.44
C LYS A 84 12.10 25.07 13.25
N SER A 85 11.46 23.96 12.87
CA SER A 85 10.00 23.90 12.72
C SER A 85 9.28 24.18 14.03
N PHE A 86 9.64 23.47 15.10
CA PHE A 86 9.03 23.64 16.42
C PHE A 86 9.30 25.04 16.98
N PHE A 87 10.53 25.55 16.82
CA PHE A 87 10.87 26.91 17.25
C PHE A 87 10.07 27.99 16.48
N ASN A 88 9.92 27.86 15.17
CA ASN A 88 9.15 28.80 14.35
C ASN A 88 7.65 28.70 14.62
N LEU A 89 7.17 27.52 15.03
CA LEU A 89 5.86 27.34 15.61
C LEU A 89 5.76 27.94 17.02
N GLY A 90 6.79 28.56 17.59
CA GLY A 90 6.74 29.15 18.93
C GLY A 90 6.72 28.13 20.05
N CYS A 91 7.13 26.88 19.80
CA CYS A 91 7.26 25.88 20.85
C CYS A 91 8.47 26.17 21.75
N GLU A 92 8.25 25.98 23.04
CA GLU A 92 9.26 25.95 24.08
C GLU A 92 9.63 24.50 24.42
N ASP A 93 10.70 24.34 25.20
CA ASP A 93 11.12 23.04 25.75
C ASP A 93 11.19 21.90 24.72
N ILE A 94 11.73 22.20 23.54
CA ILE A 94 11.77 21.28 22.41
C ILE A 94 12.67 20.07 22.74
N ASP A 95 12.06 18.90 22.89
CA ASP A 95 12.75 17.63 23.16
C ASP A 95 12.82 16.80 21.89
N ILE A 96 14.05 16.57 21.41
CA ILE A 96 14.37 15.68 20.29
C ILE A 96 15.33 14.57 20.71
N SER A 97 15.40 14.25 22.01
CA SER A 97 16.39 13.32 22.56
C SER A 97 16.36 11.94 21.91
N SER A 98 15.19 11.46 21.46
CA SER A 98 15.08 10.21 20.71
C SER A 98 15.92 10.21 19.43
N TYR A 99 16.04 11.35 18.74
CA TYR A 99 16.83 11.46 17.51
C TYR A 99 18.32 11.23 17.76
N TYR A 100 18.85 11.63 18.91
CA TYR A 100 20.28 11.45 19.22
C TYR A 100 20.69 10.00 19.38
N HIS A 101 19.75 9.16 19.83
CA HIS A 101 20.01 7.75 20.07
C HIS A 101 19.74 6.89 18.83
N LEU A 102 18.80 7.31 18.00
CA LEU A 102 18.27 6.52 16.89
C LEU A 102 18.85 6.90 15.51
N ASN A 103 19.42 8.11 15.38
CA ASN A 103 20.08 8.56 14.16
C ASN A 103 21.60 8.70 14.32
N ASP A 104 22.16 8.10 15.38
CA ASP A 104 23.61 7.93 15.49
C ASP A 104 24.08 6.96 14.41
N GLU A 105 25.18 7.29 13.74
CA GLU A 105 25.72 6.54 12.61
C GLU A 105 26.38 5.21 13.05
N ASN A 106 26.13 4.75 14.28
CA ASN A 106 26.73 3.55 14.86
C ASN A 106 25.96 2.27 14.45
N PRO A 107 26.54 1.43 13.57
CA PRO A 107 25.81 0.34 12.91
C PRO A 107 25.33 -0.81 13.79
N VAL A 108 25.82 -0.86 15.03
CA VAL A 108 25.80 -2.07 15.87
C VAL A 108 24.69 -2.03 16.92
N ALA A 109 24.34 -0.85 17.43
CA ALA A 109 23.37 -0.70 18.53
C ALA A 109 21.90 -0.90 18.09
N TYR A 110 21.56 -0.58 16.84
CA TYR A 110 20.18 -0.69 16.32
C TYR A 110 19.80 -2.10 15.85
N ARG A 111 20.78 -3.01 15.65
CA ARG A 111 20.52 -4.40 15.23
C ARG A 111 19.83 -5.26 16.30
N LEU A 112 19.64 -4.74 17.51
CA LEU A 112 19.12 -5.50 18.66
C LEU A 112 17.74 -5.03 19.16
N ASN A 113 17.20 -3.90 18.65
CA ASN A 113 15.86 -3.43 19.00
C ASN A 113 15.25 -2.66 17.83
N VAL A 114 14.24 -3.26 17.19
CA VAL A 114 13.56 -2.72 16.00
C VAL A 114 12.23 -2.02 16.34
N ASP A 115 11.73 -2.18 17.57
CA ASP A 115 10.52 -1.55 18.11
C ASP A 115 10.79 -0.11 18.60
N GLN A 116 11.33 0.73 17.72
CA GLN A 116 11.76 2.09 18.07
C GLN A 116 11.38 3.10 17.00
N ALA A 117 10.99 4.31 17.40
CA ALA A 117 10.78 5.44 16.51
C ALA A 117 11.37 6.71 17.10
N SER A 118 11.83 7.61 16.24
CA SER A 118 12.16 8.98 16.64
C SER A 118 10.90 9.85 16.71
N TYR A 119 10.81 10.69 17.72
CA TYR A 119 9.75 11.68 17.89
C TYR A 119 10.28 13.00 18.46
N ALA A 120 9.52 14.07 18.27
CA ALA A 120 9.80 15.38 18.81
C ALA A 120 8.62 15.85 19.68
N PHE A 121 8.93 16.48 20.80
CA PHE A 121 7.97 17.15 21.67
C PHE A 121 8.27 18.65 21.73
N GLY A 122 7.23 19.44 21.93
CA GLY A 122 7.29 20.86 22.20
C GLY A 122 5.93 21.32 22.70
N HIS A 123 5.90 22.36 23.51
CA HIS A 123 4.65 22.95 23.96
C HIS A 123 4.63 24.46 23.71
N ARG A 124 3.44 25.03 23.62
CA ARG A 124 3.23 26.47 23.51
C ARG A 124 1.85 26.86 23.97
N HIS A 125 1.65 28.15 24.20
CA HIS A 125 0.32 28.71 24.42
C HIS A 125 -0.36 29.00 23.08
N VAL A 126 -1.67 28.70 23.01
CA VAL A 126 -2.57 29.00 21.89
C VAL A 126 -3.78 29.79 22.39
N HIS A 127 -4.27 30.70 21.55
CA HIS A 127 -5.32 31.65 21.90
C HIS A 127 -6.55 31.53 21.00
N ASN A 128 -7.73 31.53 21.62
CA ASN A 128 -8.99 31.66 20.90
C ASN A 128 -9.31 33.14 20.62
N THR A 129 -10.25 33.36 19.71
CA THR A 129 -10.78 34.70 19.35
C THR A 129 -11.42 35.44 20.53
N ASP A 130 -11.91 34.73 21.54
CA ASP A 130 -12.47 35.31 22.77
C ASP A 130 -11.42 35.62 23.86
N GLY A 131 -10.13 35.35 23.58
CA GLY A 131 -9.02 35.55 24.51
C GLY A 131 -8.77 34.38 25.46
N THR A 132 -9.52 33.28 25.34
CA THR A 132 -9.20 32.05 26.09
C THR A 132 -7.84 31.51 25.65
N GLU A 133 -6.96 31.27 26.61
CA GLU A 133 -5.65 30.68 26.41
C GLU A 133 -5.66 29.21 26.85
N ARG A 134 -4.97 28.35 26.10
CA ARG A 134 -4.70 26.95 26.47
C ARG A 134 -3.26 26.62 26.14
N GLU A 135 -2.69 25.71 26.89
CA GLU A 135 -1.43 25.07 26.52
C GLU A 135 -1.68 24.01 25.43
N LEU A 136 -0.80 23.95 24.44
CA LEU A 136 -0.79 22.97 23.36
C LEU A 136 0.51 22.19 23.43
N VAL A 137 0.41 20.88 23.58
CA VAL A 137 1.53 19.95 23.39
C VAL A 137 1.48 19.40 21.97
N ILE A 138 2.61 19.48 21.26
CA ILE A 138 2.77 18.92 19.92
C ILE A 138 3.71 17.73 20.01
N MET A 139 3.28 16.59 19.50
CA MET A 139 4.07 15.38 19.34
C MET A 139 4.12 14.98 17.87
N MET A 140 5.32 15.00 17.29
CA MET A 140 5.54 14.46 15.95
C MET A 140 6.30 13.13 16.03
N LEU A 141 5.76 12.10 15.40
CA LEU A 141 6.39 10.80 15.22
C LEU A 141 6.92 10.65 13.79
N ARG A 142 8.21 10.35 13.67
CA ARG A 142 8.88 10.17 12.39
C ARG A 142 8.58 8.78 11.81
N GLY A 143 8.51 8.70 10.48
CA GLY A 143 8.62 7.43 9.77
C GLY A 143 10.04 6.84 9.82
N THR A 144 10.31 5.93 8.88
CA THR A 144 11.54 5.12 8.82
C THR A 144 12.81 5.96 8.59
N SER A 145 13.89 5.66 9.32
CA SER A 145 15.26 6.10 9.00
C SER A 145 15.97 5.16 8.03
N ASP A 146 17.19 5.53 7.63
CA ASP A 146 18.16 4.63 6.99
C ASP A 146 18.66 3.49 7.93
N THR A 147 17.91 3.14 8.99
CA THR A 147 18.25 2.14 10.02
C THR A 147 17.24 0.98 10.01
N THR A 148 17.42 -0.05 10.86
CA THR A 148 16.61 -1.27 10.90
C THR A 148 15.23 -1.13 11.59
N GLU A 149 14.81 0.07 12.00
CA GLU A 149 13.53 0.29 12.71
C GLU A 149 12.32 -0.25 11.94
N TRP A 150 12.39 -0.28 10.61
CA TRP A 150 11.30 -0.74 9.76
C TRP A 150 11.12 -2.26 9.74
N LEU A 151 12.07 -3.05 10.27
CA LEU A 151 11.92 -4.50 10.37
C LEU A 151 10.69 -4.87 11.22
N SER A 152 10.40 -4.11 12.28
CA SER A 152 9.19 -4.27 13.11
C SER A 152 7.87 -4.03 12.37
N ASN A 153 7.89 -3.45 11.16
CA ASN A 153 6.67 -3.34 10.33
C ASN A 153 6.15 -4.71 9.88
N SER A 154 6.99 -5.75 9.96
CA SER A 154 6.61 -7.14 9.69
C SER A 154 6.24 -7.94 10.93
N GLU A 155 6.49 -7.38 12.13
CA GLU A 155 6.26 -8.03 13.42
C GLU A 155 4.79 -7.83 13.84
N VAL A 156 3.88 -8.47 13.10
CA VAL A 156 2.43 -8.37 13.32
C VAL A 156 2.03 -9.08 14.62
N ALA A 157 2.59 -10.27 14.87
CA ALA A 157 2.19 -11.16 15.97
C ALA A 157 3.32 -12.10 16.44
N ASP A 158 4.57 -11.63 16.39
CA ASP A 158 5.78 -12.43 16.64
C ASP A 158 5.76 -13.17 17.99
N SER A 159 5.27 -12.53 19.07
CA SER A 159 5.19 -13.14 20.39
C SER A 159 4.30 -14.39 20.47
N ILE A 160 3.42 -14.57 19.48
CA ILE A 160 2.48 -15.69 19.39
C ILE A 160 2.60 -16.46 18.07
N ALA A 161 3.72 -16.33 17.34
CA ALA A 161 3.95 -16.96 16.03
C ALA A 161 3.67 -18.49 16.03
N ASP A 162 4.00 -19.18 17.12
CA ASP A 162 3.79 -20.63 17.31
C ASP A 162 2.48 -20.97 18.04
N GLY A 163 1.59 -20.00 18.25
CA GLY A 163 0.57 -20.03 19.30
C GLY A 163 -0.86 -19.74 18.87
N ASP A 164 -1.61 -19.20 19.83
CA ASP A 164 -3.04 -18.91 19.77
C ASP A 164 -3.29 -17.47 19.29
N PHE A 165 -3.46 -17.30 17.97
CA PHE A 165 -3.74 -16.01 17.33
C PHE A 165 -5.08 -15.37 17.74
N SER A 166 -5.97 -16.08 18.46
CA SER A 166 -7.22 -15.48 18.94
C SER A 166 -7.00 -14.34 19.96
N ARG A 167 -5.77 -14.23 20.49
CA ARG A 167 -5.34 -13.18 21.42
C ARG A 167 -4.76 -11.95 20.73
N LEU A 168 -4.58 -12.00 19.41
CA LEU A 168 -4.07 -10.86 18.66
C LEU A 168 -5.13 -9.76 18.61
N VAL A 169 -4.83 -8.64 19.28
CA VAL A 169 -5.71 -7.47 19.27
C VAL A 169 -5.12 -6.36 18.41
N ASN A 170 -3.81 -6.13 18.50
CA ASN A 170 -3.11 -5.07 17.79
C ASN A 170 -1.83 -5.60 17.15
N HIS A 171 -1.36 -4.90 16.11
CA HIS A 171 -0.06 -5.15 15.51
C HIS A 171 1.04 -4.94 16.55
N GLU A 172 1.79 -6.00 16.85
CA GLU A 172 2.71 -6.02 17.99
C GLU A 172 3.78 -4.93 17.91
N GLY A 173 4.53 -4.85 16.79
CA GLY A 173 5.62 -3.87 16.68
C GLY A 173 5.18 -2.40 16.79
N PHE A 174 4.06 -2.04 16.15
CA PHE A 174 3.51 -0.68 16.25
C PHE A 174 2.96 -0.38 17.66
N TRP A 175 2.27 -1.34 18.28
CA TRP A 175 1.70 -1.17 19.61
C TRP A 175 2.79 -1.03 20.68
N ASN A 176 3.83 -1.88 20.66
CA ASN A 176 4.98 -1.80 21.56
C ASN A 176 5.69 -0.43 21.45
N THR A 177 5.88 0.04 20.22
CA THR A 177 6.51 1.35 19.98
C THR A 177 5.61 2.49 20.49
N ALA A 178 4.28 2.41 20.28
CA ALA A 178 3.32 3.39 20.78
C ALA A 178 3.28 3.45 22.32
N GLU A 179 3.34 2.31 23.01
CA GLU A 179 3.41 2.29 24.48
C GLU A 179 4.68 2.97 25.00
N LYS A 180 5.82 2.78 24.32
CA LYS A 180 7.06 3.48 24.66
C LYS A 180 6.89 4.99 24.45
N ALA A 181 6.34 5.39 23.30
CA ALA A 181 6.13 6.78 22.98
C ALA A 181 5.16 7.46 23.98
N PHE A 182 4.13 6.75 24.44
CA PHE A 182 3.20 7.19 25.48
C PHE A 182 3.89 7.44 26.82
N ARG A 183 4.77 6.52 27.26
CA ARG A 183 5.55 6.68 28.50
C ARG A 183 6.49 7.90 28.43
N ASP A 184 7.09 8.13 27.27
CA ASP A 184 8.01 9.25 27.07
C ASP A 184 7.25 10.58 26.97
N LEU A 185 6.07 10.61 26.34
CA LEU A 185 5.16 11.75 26.35
C LEU A 185 4.73 12.10 27.78
N ARG A 186 4.36 11.10 28.60
CA ARG A 186 4.04 11.30 30.01
C ARG A 186 5.22 11.89 30.79
N THR A 187 6.43 11.41 30.51
CA THR A 187 7.66 11.93 31.14
C THR A 187 7.92 13.38 30.73
N TYR A 188 7.69 13.72 29.46
CA TYR A 188 7.80 15.08 28.94
C TYR A 188 6.83 16.04 29.65
N ILE A 189 5.53 15.68 29.70
CA ILE A 189 4.47 16.44 30.37
C ILE A 189 4.80 16.66 31.86
N GLN A 190 5.25 15.61 32.57
CA GLN A 190 5.63 15.72 33.97
C GLN A 190 6.88 16.57 34.21
N ARG A 191 7.84 16.54 33.29
CA ARG A 191 9.09 17.31 33.41
C ARG A 191 8.83 18.81 33.38
N TYR A 192 7.86 19.24 32.58
CA TYR A 192 7.53 20.65 32.37
C TYR A 192 6.24 21.10 33.09
N ASP A 193 5.68 20.25 33.96
CA ASP A 193 4.51 20.55 34.80
C ASP A 193 3.26 21.01 34.02
N ILE A 194 3.03 20.37 32.87
CA ILE A 194 1.93 20.70 31.95
C ILE A 194 0.61 20.16 32.49
N ASP A 195 -0.39 21.03 32.70
CA ASP A 195 -1.74 20.63 33.14
C ASP A 195 -2.58 20.11 31.97
N MET A 196 -2.43 18.82 31.68
CA MET A 196 -3.17 18.15 30.61
C MET A 196 -4.69 18.09 30.82
N SER A 197 -5.20 18.39 32.02
CA SER A 197 -6.65 18.47 32.25
C SER A 197 -7.29 19.66 31.52
N ASP A 198 -6.50 20.69 31.23
CA ASP A 198 -6.91 21.86 30.45
C ASP A 198 -6.18 21.96 29.09
N ALA A 199 -4.98 21.40 28.95
CA ALA A 199 -4.19 21.49 27.72
C ALA A 199 -4.82 20.75 26.52
N ARG A 200 -4.26 21.00 25.34
CA ARG A 200 -4.56 20.33 24.06
C ARG A 200 -3.37 19.49 23.64
N LEU A 201 -3.65 18.38 22.97
CA LEU A 201 -2.61 17.49 22.45
C LEU A 201 -2.77 17.32 20.95
N TRP A 202 -1.70 17.55 20.19
CA TRP A 202 -1.65 17.32 18.76
C TRP A 202 -0.61 16.24 18.43
N VAL A 203 -1.09 15.07 18.01
CA VAL A 203 -0.27 13.92 17.63
C VAL A 203 -0.26 13.79 16.13
N ILE A 204 0.92 13.79 15.52
CA ILE A 204 1.09 13.72 14.07
C ILE A 204 2.15 12.70 13.68
N GLY A 205 1.98 12.05 12.53
CA GLY A 205 3.00 11.15 12.00
C GLY A 205 2.80 10.79 10.54
N HIS A 206 3.90 10.41 9.88
CA HIS A 206 3.93 9.90 8.49
C HIS A 206 4.49 8.47 8.44
N SER A 207 3.99 7.64 7.53
CA SER A 207 4.48 6.28 7.27
C SER A 207 4.46 5.41 8.55
N ARG A 208 5.58 4.80 8.94
CA ARG A 208 5.71 4.09 10.22
C ARG A 208 5.30 4.95 11.43
N GLY A 209 5.67 6.24 11.43
CA GLY A 209 5.29 7.19 12.47
C GLY A 209 3.78 7.45 12.51
N ALA A 210 3.09 7.33 11.37
CA ALA A 210 1.64 7.43 11.27
C ALA A 210 0.93 6.23 11.90
N ALA A 211 1.45 5.00 11.70
CA ALA A 211 0.92 3.80 12.36
C ALA A 211 1.06 3.89 13.89
N ILE A 212 2.22 4.36 14.37
CA ILE A 212 2.45 4.55 15.81
C ILE A 212 1.58 5.68 16.37
N ALA A 213 1.44 6.80 15.64
CA ALA A 213 0.54 7.90 16.00
C ALA A 213 -0.93 7.43 16.11
N ASN A 214 -1.37 6.59 15.17
CA ASN A 214 -2.72 6.01 15.17
C ASN A 214 -2.96 5.15 16.42
N ALA A 215 -2.04 4.22 16.71
CA ALA A 215 -2.11 3.37 17.90
C ALA A 215 -2.02 4.17 19.21
N LEU A 216 -1.10 5.15 19.28
CA LEU A 216 -0.92 6.02 20.43
C LEU A 216 -2.17 6.86 20.71
N ALA A 217 -2.79 7.43 19.67
CA ALA A 217 -4.01 8.21 19.85
C ALA A 217 -5.15 7.35 20.40
N ALA A 218 -5.34 6.14 19.86
CA ALA A 218 -6.32 5.20 20.38
C ALA A 218 -6.04 4.80 21.84
N MET A 219 -4.76 4.58 22.22
CA MET A 219 -4.39 4.35 23.62
C MET A 219 -4.77 5.53 24.51
N ILE A 220 -4.58 6.77 24.06
CA ILE A 220 -4.89 7.98 24.84
C ILE A 220 -6.41 8.17 24.99
N ASP A 221 -7.19 7.91 23.94
CA ASP A 221 -8.65 8.01 24.00
C ASP A 221 -9.26 7.01 25.00
N GLU A 222 -8.59 5.89 25.25
CA GLU A 222 -9.00 4.85 26.21
C GLU A 222 -8.37 5.01 27.60
N ASP A 223 -7.07 5.27 27.67
CA ASP A 223 -6.29 5.52 28.88
C ASP A 223 -6.04 7.03 29.06
N THR A 224 -7.03 7.68 29.67
CA THR A 224 -6.98 9.13 29.96
C THR A 224 -6.09 9.46 31.17
N SER A 225 -5.22 8.55 31.62
CA SER A 225 -4.28 8.81 32.73
C SER A 225 -3.28 9.93 32.44
N LEU A 226 -3.13 10.31 31.17
CA LEU A 226 -2.38 11.49 30.76
C LEU A 226 -3.09 12.81 31.13
N GLY A 227 -4.38 12.78 31.50
CA GLY A 227 -5.18 13.97 31.81
C GLY A 227 -5.92 14.56 30.61
N VAL A 228 -5.61 14.10 29.40
CA VAL A 228 -6.30 14.49 28.16
C VAL A 228 -7.37 13.47 27.78
N THR A 229 -8.44 13.96 27.17
CA THR A 229 -9.58 13.17 26.67
C THR A 229 -9.77 13.41 25.17
N HIS A 230 -10.57 12.57 24.52
CA HIS A 230 -10.77 12.60 23.06
C HIS A 230 -11.20 13.96 22.48
N ASP A 231 -11.91 14.79 23.27
CA ASP A 231 -12.35 16.15 22.91
C ASP A 231 -11.22 17.20 22.94
N ARG A 232 -10.01 16.81 23.35
CA ARG A 232 -8.81 17.66 23.41
C ARG A 232 -7.59 17.06 22.71
N LEU A 233 -7.74 15.88 22.11
CA LEU A 233 -6.73 15.20 21.30
C LEU A 233 -7.03 15.35 19.82
N TYR A 234 -6.08 15.90 19.06
CA TYR A 234 -6.13 16.00 17.60
C TYR A 234 -5.09 15.03 17.02
N ALA A 235 -5.51 14.05 16.23
CA ALA A 235 -4.60 13.06 15.66
C ALA A 235 -4.67 13.06 14.12
N TYR A 236 -3.55 13.35 13.46
CA TYR A 236 -3.44 13.36 12.00
C TYR A 236 -2.30 12.44 11.56
N THR A 237 -2.66 11.42 10.80
CA THR A 237 -1.73 10.40 10.33
C THR A 237 -1.72 10.41 8.80
N PHE A 238 -0.54 10.21 8.21
CA PHE A 238 -0.34 10.23 6.76
C PHE A 238 0.34 8.94 6.34
N SER A 239 -0.25 8.18 5.44
CA SER A 239 0.26 6.86 5.08
C SER A 239 0.35 5.87 6.27
N ALA A 240 -0.69 5.82 7.12
CA ALA A 240 -0.71 4.87 8.23
C ALA A 240 -0.95 3.42 7.74
N SER A 241 -0.06 2.51 8.12
CA SER A 241 -0.30 1.07 8.09
C SER A 241 -1.43 0.68 9.05
N ARG A 242 -2.00 -0.52 8.87
CA ARG A 242 -3.09 -1.03 9.70
C ARG A 242 -2.52 -1.59 11.03
N VAL A 243 -3.18 -1.30 12.15
CA VAL A 243 -2.64 -1.51 13.50
C VAL A 243 -3.50 -2.33 14.45
N THR A 244 -4.77 -2.63 14.12
CA THR A 244 -5.69 -3.30 15.05
C THR A 244 -6.62 -4.33 14.40
N MET A 245 -6.90 -5.42 15.11
CA MET A 245 -7.89 -6.45 14.75
C MET A 245 -9.27 -6.16 15.35
N ARG A 246 -9.39 -5.05 16.09
CA ARG A 246 -10.62 -4.66 16.77
C ARG A 246 -11.73 -4.33 15.79
N LYS A 247 -12.98 -4.63 16.18
CA LYS A 247 -14.17 -4.35 15.37
C LYS A 247 -14.75 -2.96 15.60
N ASP A 248 -14.40 -2.31 16.70
CA ASP A 248 -14.82 -0.96 17.08
C ASP A 248 -13.83 0.13 16.65
N TYR A 249 -12.90 -0.21 15.72
CA TYR A 249 -11.83 0.67 15.25
C TYR A 249 -12.32 2.03 14.72
N ASN A 250 -13.52 2.08 14.16
CA ASN A 250 -14.17 3.27 13.61
C ASN A 250 -15.32 3.81 14.48
N SER A 251 -15.35 3.45 15.77
CA SER A 251 -16.34 3.97 16.71
C SER A 251 -16.12 5.46 17.00
N ALA A 252 -17.13 6.10 17.60
CA ALA A 252 -17.07 7.51 18.00
C ALA A 252 -15.96 7.83 19.02
N THR A 253 -15.41 6.81 19.70
CA THR A 253 -14.26 6.98 20.60
C THR A 253 -13.00 7.44 19.86
N PHE A 254 -12.88 7.08 18.57
CA PHE A 254 -11.67 7.30 17.76
C PHE A 254 -11.90 8.29 16.62
N ASP A 255 -13.01 9.03 16.63
CA ASP A 255 -13.40 9.91 15.51
C ASP A 255 -12.52 11.16 15.38
N ASN A 256 -11.70 11.47 16.39
CA ASN A 256 -10.63 12.47 16.40
C ASN A 256 -9.33 12.04 15.69
N ILE A 257 -9.25 10.79 15.22
CA ILE A 257 -8.11 10.24 14.47
C ILE A 257 -8.42 10.26 12.97
N PHE A 258 -7.63 11.03 12.22
CA PHE A 258 -7.72 11.16 10.76
C PHE A 258 -6.53 10.50 10.08
N ASN A 259 -6.78 9.53 9.21
CA ASN A 259 -5.76 8.86 8.42
C ASN A 259 -5.86 9.30 6.96
N VAL A 260 -4.93 10.13 6.49
CA VAL A 260 -4.86 10.57 5.11
C VAL A 260 -4.05 9.57 4.28
N ILE A 261 -4.67 9.06 3.22
CA ILE A 261 -4.16 7.95 2.41
C ILE A 261 -4.07 8.40 0.95
N ASN A 262 -2.94 8.17 0.31
CA ASN A 262 -2.81 8.21 -1.14
C ASN A 262 -3.24 6.83 -1.71
N PRO A 263 -4.25 6.74 -2.60
CA PRO A 263 -4.69 5.45 -3.16
C PRO A 263 -3.60 4.65 -3.87
N GLU A 264 -2.56 5.34 -4.35
CA GLU A 264 -1.40 4.76 -5.06
C GLU A 264 -0.25 4.37 -4.12
N ASP A 265 -0.39 4.62 -2.82
CA ASP A 265 0.61 4.25 -1.82
C ASP A 265 0.32 2.84 -1.28
N TYR A 266 1.34 1.99 -1.28
CA TYR A 266 1.23 0.60 -0.85
C TYR A 266 1.34 0.41 0.66
N ILE A 267 1.97 1.33 1.38
CA ILE A 267 2.22 1.19 2.83
C ILE A 267 0.93 1.15 3.65
N PRO A 268 -0.11 1.95 3.34
CA PRO A 268 -1.42 1.84 3.98
C PRO A 268 -2.16 0.54 3.64
N ARG A 269 -1.71 -0.20 2.63
CA ARG A 269 -2.28 -1.50 2.26
C ARG A 269 -1.65 -2.66 3.03
N LEU A 270 -0.67 -2.39 3.88
CA LEU A 270 0.03 -3.39 4.66
C LEU A 270 -0.23 -3.23 6.17
N PRO A 271 -0.48 -4.33 6.89
CA PRO A 271 -0.81 -5.67 6.37
C PRO A 271 -2.16 -5.66 5.61
N PRO A 272 -2.43 -6.64 4.72
CA PRO A 272 -3.62 -6.65 3.84
C PRO A 272 -4.95 -6.49 4.57
N TYR A 273 -5.90 -5.81 3.92
CA TYR A 273 -7.25 -5.61 4.44
C TYR A 273 -7.96 -6.95 4.73
N GLY A 274 -7.75 -7.94 3.86
CA GLY A 274 -8.33 -9.29 3.95
C GLY A 274 -7.97 -10.04 5.24
N TRP A 275 -6.86 -9.67 5.90
CA TRP A 275 -6.46 -10.29 7.17
C TRP A 275 -7.30 -9.87 8.36
N GLY A 276 -8.20 -8.88 8.19
CA GLY A 276 -9.04 -8.36 9.26
C GLY A 276 -8.41 -7.23 10.09
N ILE A 277 -7.17 -6.85 9.79
CA ILE A 277 -6.50 -5.71 10.43
C ILE A 277 -6.99 -4.37 9.86
N ARG A 278 -7.08 -3.34 10.70
CA ARG A 278 -7.69 -2.02 10.43
C ARG A 278 -6.85 -0.91 11.07
N ARG A 279 -7.16 0.34 10.73
CA ARG A 279 -6.68 1.55 11.42
C ARG A 279 -7.76 2.07 12.35
N PHE A 280 -7.40 2.69 13.47
CA PHE A 280 -8.38 3.42 14.27
C PHE A 280 -8.80 4.72 13.56
N GLY A 281 -10.04 5.16 13.78
CA GLY A 281 -10.57 6.43 13.29
C GLY A 281 -11.05 6.41 11.85
N ARG A 282 -10.84 7.53 11.15
CA ARG A 282 -11.41 7.80 9.83
C ARG A 282 -10.33 7.85 8.75
N ASP A 283 -10.52 7.03 7.72
CA ASP A 283 -9.69 7.05 6.53
C ASP A 283 -10.21 8.11 5.53
N LEU A 284 -9.30 8.97 5.07
CA LEU A 284 -9.54 10.04 4.10
C LEU A 284 -8.61 9.83 2.91
N TYR A 285 -9.09 10.01 1.68
CA TYR A 285 -8.33 9.64 0.49
C TYR A 285 -7.98 10.87 -0.35
N LEU A 286 -6.69 11.02 -0.64
CA LEU A 286 -6.21 12.01 -1.60
C LEU A 286 -6.67 11.62 -3.02
N PRO A 287 -6.92 12.60 -3.90
CA PRO A 287 -7.27 12.30 -5.28
C PRO A 287 -6.17 11.50 -5.99
N SER A 288 -6.58 10.48 -6.74
CA SER A 288 -5.76 9.76 -7.71
C SER A 288 -6.54 9.68 -9.03
N ILE A 289 -5.81 9.54 -10.13
CA ILE A 289 -6.39 9.44 -11.46
C ILE A 289 -7.35 8.24 -11.62
N ALA A 290 -7.16 7.17 -10.84
CA ALA A 290 -7.98 5.97 -10.87
C ALA A 290 -9.12 5.98 -9.83
N THR A 291 -9.35 7.10 -9.14
CA THR A 291 -10.39 7.22 -8.11
C THR A 291 -11.18 8.53 -8.25
N ARG A 292 -10.51 9.68 -8.12
CA ARG A 292 -11.06 11.04 -8.18
C ARG A 292 -10.42 11.80 -9.33
N TYR A 293 -10.72 11.40 -10.56
CA TYR A 293 -10.15 11.93 -11.80
C TYR A 293 -10.28 13.45 -11.90
N ALA A 294 -11.48 14.01 -11.68
CA ALA A 294 -11.71 15.44 -11.86
C ALA A 294 -10.86 16.29 -10.90
N ASP A 295 -10.77 15.88 -9.65
CA ASP A 295 -9.95 16.56 -8.63
C ASP A 295 -8.45 16.41 -8.93
N TYR A 296 -8.00 15.19 -9.25
CA TYR A 296 -6.60 14.92 -9.57
C TYR A 296 -6.13 15.76 -10.76
N ARG A 297 -6.96 15.84 -11.81
CA ARG A 297 -6.68 16.66 -13.01
C ARG A 297 -6.61 18.15 -12.71
N THR A 298 -7.33 18.62 -11.69
CA THR A 298 -7.34 20.05 -11.33
C THR A 298 -5.98 20.54 -10.87
N TYR A 299 -5.18 19.69 -10.21
CA TYR A 299 -3.89 20.10 -9.65
C TYR A 299 -2.66 19.44 -10.28
N LEU A 300 -2.81 18.50 -11.22
CA LEU A 300 -1.69 17.67 -11.69
C LEU A 300 -0.46 18.46 -12.15
N ASP A 301 -0.64 19.47 -12.99
CA ASP A 301 0.47 20.25 -13.57
C ASP A 301 1.26 20.99 -12.48
N ASP A 302 0.56 21.55 -11.49
CA ASP A 302 1.16 22.19 -10.33
C ASP A 302 1.89 21.17 -9.45
N PHE A 303 1.30 19.99 -9.24
CA PHE A 303 1.93 18.90 -8.49
C PHE A 303 3.23 18.46 -9.14
N GLN A 304 3.23 18.18 -10.45
CA GLN A 304 4.44 17.79 -11.18
C GLN A 304 5.52 18.88 -11.12
N THR A 305 5.11 20.13 -11.29
CA THR A 305 6.02 21.28 -11.21
C THR A 305 6.66 21.41 -9.83
N MET A 306 5.87 21.37 -8.76
CA MET A 306 6.37 21.47 -7.38
C MET A 306 7.21 20.26 -7.00
N PHE A 307 6.78 19.05 -7.36
CA PHE A 307 7.50 17.82 -7.05
C PHE A 307 8.90 17.86 -7.68
N LYS A 308 8.99 18.25 -8.95
CA LYS A 308 10.28 18.43 -9.63
C LYS A 308 11.15 19.50 -9.00
N GLN A 309 10.57 20.61 -8.57
CA GLN A 309 11.30 21.68 -7.89
C GLN A 309 11.88 21.20 -6.56
N TRP A 310 11.12 20.46 -5.76
CA TRP A 310 11.53 20.06 -4.42
C TRP A 310 12.47 18.86 -4.41
N THR A 311 12.22 17.90 -5.30
CA THR A 311 12.93 16.61 -5.31
C THR A 311 14.03 16.52 -6.37
N HIS A 312 14.06 17.47 -7.31
CA HIS A 312 14.92 17.44 -8.50
C HIS A 312 14.67 16.24 -9.44
N MET A 313 13.50 15.60 -9.35
CA MET A 313 13.09 14.51 -10.23
C MET A 313 11.69 14.72 -10.80
N GLU A 314 11.44 14.20 -12.00
CA GLU A 314 10.06 13.98 -12.44
C GLU A 314 9.39 12.96 -11.51
N PHE A 315 8.09 13.13 -11.25
CA PHE A 315 7.34 12.19 -10.41
C PHE A 315 7.15 10.84 -11.13
N PRO A 316 7.73 9.73 -10.64
CA PRO A 316 7.47 8.42 -11.21
C PRO A 316 6.12 7.93 -10.70
N ALA A 317 5.08 8.09 -11.53
CA ALA A 317 3.71 7.77 -11.15
C ALA A 317 3.37 6.29 -11.41
N PHE A 318 2.51 5.69 -10.60
CA PHE A 318 1.84 4.45 -10.98
C PHE A 318 0.74 4.68 -12.02
N HIS A 319 0.30 5.94 -12.19
CA HIS A 319 -0.85 6.31 -13.02
C HIS A 319 -2.14 5.60 -12.59
N GLY A 320 -2.30 5.34 -11.29
CA GLY A 320 -3.46 4.69 -10.69
C GLY A 320 -3.09 3.69 -9.59
N ASN A 321 -4.08 3.03 -9.00
CA ASN A 321 -3.90 2.10 -7.87
C ASN A 321 -3.85 0.61 -8.27
N ALA A 322 -3.84 0.30 -9.57
CA ALA A 322 -3.95 -1.08 -10.07
C ALA A 322 -2.77 -1.99 -9.66
N GLU A 323 -1.54 -1.48 -9.77
CA GLU A 323 -0.32 -2.18 -9.32
C GLU A 323 -0.36 -2.49 -7.82
N ILE A 324 -0.91 -1.57 -7.02
CA ILE A 324 -1.06 -1.74 -5.58
C ILE A 324 -2.13 -2.79 -5.25
N ASN A 325 -3.25 -2.77 -5.97
CA ASN A 325 -4.31 -3.77 -5.83
C ASN A 325 -3.80 -5.18 -6.22
N ALA A 326 -2.89 -5.27 -7.21
CA ALA A 326 -2.22 -6.52 -7.55
C ALA A 326 -1.30 -7.00 -6.43
N LEU A 327 -0.46 -6.13 -5.85
CA LEU A 327 0.40 -6.48 -4.71
C LEU A 327 -0.40 -7.03 -3.53
N GLU A 328 -1.46 -6.34 -3.10
CA GLU A 328 -2.27 -6.74 -1.94
C GLU A 328 -2.93 -8.11 -2.17
N ARG A 329 -3.39 -8.36 -3.41
CA ARG A 329 -3.95 -9.65 -3.82
C ARG A 329 -2.90 -10.77 -3.83
N GLU A 330 -1.70 -10.52 -4.35
CA GLU A 330 -0.62 -11.51 -4.33
C GLU A 330 -0.21 -11.87 -2.89
N LEU A 331 -0.14 -10.88 -2.01
CA LEU A 331 0.13 -11.13 -0.60
C LEU A 331 -0.96 -11.98 0.05
N HIS A 332 -2.23 -11.68 -0.23
CA HIS A 332 -3.37 -12.48 0.25
C HIS A 332 -3.35 -13.91 -0.30
N ASN A 333 -2.94 -14.13 -1.55
CA ASN A 333 -2.79 -15.47 -2.11
C ASN A 333 -1.71 -16.28 -1.37
N ILE A 334 -0.56 -15.66 -1.10
CA ILE A 334 0.58 -16.28 -0.40
C ILE A 334 0.22 -16.62 1.05
N CYS A 335 -0.35 -15.68 1.77
CA CYS A 335 -0.81 -15.81 3.15
C CYS A 335 -2.14 -15.06 3.32
N PRO A 336 -3.30 -15.75 3.32
CA PRO A 336 -4.62 -15.12 3.45
C PRO A 336 -4.92 -14.58 4.84
N ASP A 337 -4.15 -14.98 5.85
CA ASP A 337 -4.31 -14.53 7.22
C ASP A 337 -2.96 -14.53 7.97
N ILE A 338 -2.98 -13.91 9.14
CA ILE A 338 -1.82 -13.79 10.03
C ILE A 338 -1.31 -15.17 10.49
N PRO A 339 -2.15 -16.14 10.91
CA PRO A 339 -1.66 -17.49 11.20
C PRO A 339 -0.89 -18.11 10.05
N THR A 340 -1.40 -18.00 8.81
CA THR A 340 -0.75 -18.53 7.62
C THR A 340 0.59 -17.84 7.35
N MET A 341 0.69 -16.53 7.58
CA MET A 341 1.94 -15.76 7.46
C MET A 341 3.08 -16.38 8.29
N TYR A 342 2.80 -16.78 9.54
CA TYR A 342 3.79 -17.30 10.48
C TYR A 342 3.96 -18.81 10.44
N GLN A 343 2.91 -19.57 10.12
CA GLN A 343 2.91 -21.03 10.30
C GLN A 343 2.96 -21.81 8.99
N ARG A 344 2.48 -21.25 7.88
CA ARG A 344 2.46 -21.97 6.61
C ARG A 344 3.77 -21.79 5.87
N LYS A 345 4.56 -22.86 5.94
CA LYS A 345 5.75 -23.06 5.13
C LYS A 345 5.38 -23.20 3.65
N ARG A 346 6.15 -22.54 2.78
CA ARG A 346 5.99 -22.51 1.33
C ARG A 346 7.28 -22.90 0.62
N PHE A 347 7.16 -23.35 -0.62
CA PHE A 347 8.32 -23.67 -1.46
C PHE A 347 9.08 -22.42 -1.91
N SER A 348 10.39 -22.40 -1.66
CA SER A 348 11.35 -21.51 -2.28
C SER A 348 12.56 -22.31 -2.78
N HIS A 349 13.21 -21.81 -3.84
CA HIS A 349 14.47 -22.35 -4.32
C HIS A 349 15.63 -22.17 -3.31
N ALA A 350 15.46 -21.26 -2.35
CA ALA A 350 16.37 -21.07 -1.23
C ALA A 350 16.07 -21.98 -0.03
N GLY A 351 14.97 -22.75 -0.03
CA GLY A 351 14.55 -23.60 1.09
C GLY A 351 13.04 -23.52 1.36
N THR A 352 12.60 -24.07 2.48
CA THR A 352 11.19 -23.99 2.90
C THR A 352 11.03 -22.89 3.96
N LEU A 353 10.23 -21.86 3.64
CA LEU A 353 10.09 -20.66 4.47
C LEU A 353 8.61 -20.29 4.64
N THR A 354 8.25 -19.74 5.79
CA THR A 354 6.98 -19.03 5.96
C THR A 354 7.09 -17.64 5.34
N PHE A 355 5.98 -16.94 5.12
CA PHE A 355 6.06 -15.57 4.57
C PHE A 355 6.79 -14.64 5.55
N ALA A 356 6.54 -14.75 6.86
CA ALA A 356 7.26 -13.97 7.86
C ALA A 356 8.79 -14.17 7.74
N GLN A 357 9.25 -15.43 7.69
CA GLN A 357 10.68 -15.75 7.53
C GLN A 357 11.25 -15.20 6.21
N TYR A 358 10.51 -15.34 5.12
CA TYR A 358 10.93 -14.84 3.80
C TYR A 358 11.03 -13.32 3.79
N PHE A 359 10.03 -12.63 4.35
CA PHE A 359 10.00 -11.18 4.43
C PHE A 359 11.18 -10.68 5.28
N THR A 360 11.40 -11.23 6.48
CA THR A 360 12.55 -10.91 7.33
C THR A 360 13.88 -11.05 6.56
N LEU A 361 14.09 -12.16 5.85
CA LEU A 361 15.31 -12.36 5.04
C LEU A 361 15.48 -11.28 3.96
N PHE A 362 14.40 -10.95 3.24
CA PHE A 362 14.40 -9.90 2.22
C PHE A 362 14.69 -8.53 2.84
N THR A 363 14.08 -8.24 3.98
CA THR A 363 14.23 -6.96 4.67
C THR A 363 15.59 -6.81 5.34
N ASP A 364 16.17 -7.88 5.88
CA ASP A 364 17.51 -7.87 6.47
C ASP A 364 18.58 -7.59 5.41
N LEU A 365 18.43 -8.20 4.24
CA LEU A 365 19.24 -7.92 3.05
C LEU A 365 19.19 -6.43 2.67
N ALA A 366 18.00 -5.82 2.74
CA ALA A 366 17.78 -4.42 2.40
C ALA A 366 18.18 -3.43 3.51
N ALA A 367 17.99 -3.79 4.78
CA ALA A 367 18.16 -2.91 5.95
C ALA A 367 19.64 -2.69 6.32
N VAL A 368 20.55 -3.54 5.85
CA VAL A 368 21.95 -3.52 6.27
C VAL A 368 22.83 -2.55 5.46
N SER A 369 22.48 -2.10 4.25
CA SER A 369 23.31 -1.17 3.44
C SER A 369 22.60 -0.70 2.17
N GLY A 370 22.91 0.53 1.69
CA GLY A 370 22.24 1.22 0.58
C GLY A 370 22.26 0.58 -0.82
N ARG A 371 21.97 1.38 -1.86
CA ARG A 371 21.63 1.00 -3.26
C ARG A 371 22.42 -0.18 -3.90
N THR A 372 23.72 -0.33 -3.60
CA THR A 372 24.56 -1.41 -4.15
C THR A 372 24.08 -2.81 -3.74
N LEU A 373 23.58 -2.98 -2.50
CA LEU A 373 23.08 -4.26 -2.00
C LEU A 373 21.57 -4.44 -2.22
N ALA A 374 20.80 -3.40 -2.53
CA ALA A 374 19.44 -3.57 -3.05
C ALA A 374 19.46 -4.36 -4.38
N LEU A 375 20.52 -4.18 -5.18
CA LEU A 375 20.78 -5.00 -6.38
C LEU A 375 21.20 -6.43 -6.01
N GLU A 376 21.94 -6.64 -4.91
CA GLU A 376 22.29 -7.98 -4.42
C GLU A 376 21.09 -8.71 -3.79
N ALA A 377 20.19 -7.97 -3.11
CA ALA A 377 18.89 -8.46 -2.67
C ALA A 377 18.02 -8.84 -3.87
N ALA A 378 18.10 -8.08 -4.97
CA ALA A 378 17.48 -8.43 -6.25
C ALA A 378 18.09 -9.69 -6.90
N ASP A 379 19.39 -9.93 -6.72
CA ASP A 379 20.04 -11.16 -7.14
C ASP A 379 19.64 -12.35 -6.23
N PHE A 380 19.60 -12.19 -4.91
CA PHE A 380 19.07 -13.23 -3.99
C PHE A 380 17.63 -13.59 -4.32
N ALA A 381 16.81 -12.57 -4.54
CA ALA A 381 15.45 -12.64 -5.02
C ALA A 381 15.32 -13.50 -6.27
N LYS A 382 16.15 -13.28 -7.29
CA LYS A 382 16.16 -14.06 -8.54
C LYS A 382 16.34 -15.56 -8.34
N TYR A 383 17.07 -15.98 -7.30
CA TYR A 383 17.37 -17.39 -7.01
C TYR A 383 16.51 -18.00 -5.91
N GLY A 384 15.70 -17.21 -5.18
CA GLY A 384 14.90 -17.63 -4.04
C GLY A 384 13.38 -17.43 -4.20
N THR A 385 12.88 -17.15 -5.40
CA THR A 385 11.48 -16.74 -5.63
C THR A 385 10.46 -17.80 -5.24
N GLY A 386 10.45 -18.97 -5.89
CA GLY A 386 9.44 -20.01 -5.64
C GLY A 386 8.02 -19.42 -5.66
N THR A 387 7.25 -19.67 -4.61
CA THR A 387 5.90 -19.10 -4.41
C THR A 387 5.86 -17.59 -4.16
N PHE A 388 6.99 -16.97 -3.81
CA PHE A 388 7.09 -15.54 -3.48
C PHE A 388 7.44 -14.66 -4.70
N ARG A 389 7.52 -15.26 -5.90
CA ARG A 389 7.98 -14.60 -7.14
C ARG A 389 7.25 -13.28 -7.43
N ASP A 390 5.93 -13.30 -7.38
CA ASP A 390 5.12 -12.19 -7.92
C ASP A 390 5.08 -11.01 -6.92
N PHE A 391 4.99 -11.31 -5.63
CA PHE A 391 5.23 -10.35 -4.55
C PHE A 391 6.57 -9.64 -4.71
N LEU A 392 7.65 -10.39 -4.92
CA LEU A 392 8.97 -9.83 -5.08
C LEU A 392 9.13 -9.05 -6.39
N GLY A 393 8.51 -9.54 -7.47
CA GLY A 393 8.49 -8.87 -8.77
C GLY A 393 7.95 -7.44 -8.68
N PHE A 394 6.99 -7.18 -7.80
CA PHE A 394 6.51 -5.82 -7.52
C PHE A 394 7.64 -4.91 -7.02
N PHE A 395 8.38 -5.29 -5.97
CA PHE A 395 9.43 -4.44 -5.40
C PHE A 395 10.59 -4.23 -6.38
N LEU A 396 10.98 -5.26 -7.13
CA LEU A 396 12.01 -5.12 -8.17
C LEU A 396 11.60 -4.09 -9.23
N ARG A 397 10.37 -4.20 -9.75
CA ARG A 397 9.88 -3.29 -10.79
C ARG A 397 9.63 -1.89 -10.25
N ASN A 398 8.92 -1.77 -9.14
CA ASN A 398 8.31 -0.52 -8.71
C ASN A 398 9.09 0.23 -7.62
N GLU A 399 9.92 -0.45 -6.83
CA GLU A 399 10.75 0.17 -5.80
C GLU A 399 12.17 0.41 -6.29
N ILE A 400 12.82 -0.64 -6.83
CA ILE A 400 14.23 -0.59 -7.23
C ILE A 400 14.44 0.05 -8.61
N HIS A 401 13.67 -0.35 -9.62
CA HIS A 401 13.90 0.11 -11.00
C HIS A 401 13.06 1.32 -11.40
N GLY A 402 11.76 1.29 -11.14
CA GLY A 402 10.80 2.32 -11.55
C GLY A 402 10.65 3.46 -10.54
N HIS A 403 10.92 3.20 -9.26
CA HIS A 403 10.75 4.15 -8.15
C HIS A 403 9.32 4.69 -7.97
N ASN A 404 8.32 4.06 -8.58
CA ASN A 404 6.90 4.43 -8.45
C ASN A 404 6.40 4.23 -7.02
N ALA A 405 6.77 3.10 -6.39
CA ALA A 405 6.41 2.79 -5.01
C ALA A 405 6.91 3.85 -4.03
N PRO A 406 8.21 4.19 -4.00
CA PRO A 406 8.70 5.23 -3.10
C PRO A 406 8.18 6.63 -3.46
N ALA A 407 7.90 6.94 -4.73
CA ALA A 407 7.28 8.23 -5.07
C ALA A 407 5.86 8.39 -4.55
N ALA A 408 5.02 7.37 -4.72
CA ALA A 408 3.65 7.40 -4.22
C ALA A 408 3.60 7.46 -2.68
N HIS A 409 4.61 6.90 -2.02
CA HIS A 409 4.77 6.91 -0.56
C HIS A 409 5.44 8.18 0.00
N GLN A 410 6.14 8.95 -0.82
CA GLN A 410 7.04 9.99 -0.33
C GLN A 410 6.33 11.15 0.38
N GLU A 411 6.96 11.65 1.43
CA GLU A 411 6.48 12.74 2.27
C GLU A 411 6.23 14.06 1.50
N GLU A 412 7.09 14.43 0.54
CA GLU A 412 6.88 15.60 -0.33
C GLU A 412 5.60 15.46 -1.15
N GLY A 413 5.34 14.26 -1.69
CA GLY A 413 4.16 13.99 -2.51
C GLY A 413 2.86 14.20 -1.74
N TYR A 414 2.78 13.68 -0.51
CA TYR A 414 1.64 13.90 0.38
C TYR A 414 1.45 15.39 0.71
N LEU A 415 2.53 16.09 1.07
CA LEU A 415 2.45 17.52 1.41
C LEU A 415 1.95 18.35 0.23
N ILE A 416 2.52 18.17 -0.96
CA ILE A 416 2.13 18.91 -2.15
C ILE A 416 0.66 18.65 -2.49
N LYS A 417 0.19 17.39 -2.42
CA LYS A 417 -1.22 17.06 -2.68
C LYS A 417 -2.16 17.76 -1.67
N LEU A 418 -1.84 17.78 -0.38
CA LEU A 418 -2.63 18.48 0.64
C LEU A 418 -2.67 19.99 0.42
N MET A 419 -1.52 20.60 0.10
CA MET A 419 -1.42 22.01 -0.28
C MET A 419 -2.34 22.35 -1.44
N LEU A 420 -2.30 21.54 -2.49
CA LEU A 420 -3.08 21.76 -3.69
C LEU A 420 -4.57 21.50 -3.46
N CYS A 421 -4.93 20.51 -2.64
CA CYS A 421 -6.32 20.34 -2.21
C CYS A 421 -6.84 21.61 -1.50
N CYS A 422 -6.03 22.22 -0.63
CA CYS A 422 -6.38 23.50 0.00
C CYS A 422 -6.49 24.65 -1.02
N LYS A 423 -5.56 24.73 -1.98
CA LYS A 423 -5.53 25.77 -3.02
C LYS A 423 -6.75 25.72 -3.93
N TYR A 424 -7.15 24.51 -4.34
CA TYR A 424 -8.24 24.28 -5.30
C TYR A 424 -9.58 23.97 -4.63
N ASN A 425 -9.66 24.04 -3.31
CA ASN A 425 -10.86 23.75 -2.53
C ASN A 425 -11.42 22.33 -2.78
N ILE A 426 -10.53 21.34 -2.80
CA ILE A 426 -10.89 19.93 -2.95
C ILE A 426 -11.18 19.34 -1.57
N ASP A 427 -12.36 18.75 -1.43
CA ASP A 427 -12.81 18.09 -0.20
C ASP A 427 -12.46 16.60 -0.21
N ILE A 428 -11.40 16.24 0.52
CA ILE A 428 -10.94 14.85 0.60
C ILE A 428 -11.82 13.96 1.49
N GLU A 429 -12.78 14.51 2.23
CA GLU A 429 -13.81 13.70 2.91
C GLU A 429 -14.74 13.01 1.91
N GLN A 430 -14.83 13.52 0.67
CA GLN A 430 -15.50 12.85 -0.44
C GLN A 430 -14.60 11.83 -1.15
N GLY A 431 -13.36 11.65 -0.71
CA GLY A 431 -12.36 10.81 -1.38
C GLY A 431 -12.74 9.33 -1.46
N ALA A 432 -13.64 8.86 -0.58
CA ALA A 432 -14.18 7.50 -0.62
C ALA A 432 -15.16 7.25 -1.79
N THR A 433 -15.63 8.31 -2.48
CA THR A 433 -16.57 8.20 -3.60
C THR A 433 -15.84 8.41 -4.93
N PRO A 434 -15.50 7.34 -5.65
CA PRO A 434 -14.83 7.46 -6.94
C PRO A 434 -15.73 8.10 -8.01
N ASP A 435 -15.13 8.73 -9.02
CA ASP A 435 -15.79 9.33 -10.20
C ASP A 435 -15.35 8.67 -11.52
N VAL A 436 -14.86 7.43 -11.43
CA VAL A 436 -14.40 6.62 -12.56
C VAL A 436 -14.99 5.22 -12.51
N THR A 437 -15.21 4.67 -13.69
CA THR A 437 -15.59 3.28 -13.92
C THR A 437 -14.46 2.54 -14.62
N ARG A 438 -14.05 1.39 -14.06
CA ARG A 438 -13.05 0.52 -14.68
C ARG A 438 -13.70 -0.42 -15.69
N LEU A 439 -13.19 -0.44 -16.92
CA LEU A 439 -13.42 -1.51 -17.90
C LEU A 439 -12.17 -2.39 -17.96
N SER A 440 -12.33 -3.69 -17.74
CA SER A 440 -11.29 -4.69 -18.01
C SER A 440 -11.71 -5.62 -19.15
N VAL A 441 -10.76 -6.00 -20.00
CA VAL A 441 -10.95 -6.95 -21.11
C VAL A 441 -9.88 -8.03 -21.03
N TYR A 442 -10.32 -9.28 -21.23
CA TYR A 442 -9.49 -10.48 -21.30
C TYR A 442 -9.56 -11.07 -22.70
N GLY A 443 -8.41 -11.43 -23.26
CA GLY A 443 -8.31 -12.04 -24.59
C GLY A 443 -7.76 -11.09 -25.68
N PRO A 444 -7.73 -11.54 -26.95
CA PRO A 444 -6.99 -10.87 -28.03
C PRO A 444 -7.73 -9.67 -28.60
N ALA A 445 -7.86 -8.61 -27.81
CA ALA A 445 -8.42 -7.33 -28.22
C ALA A 445 -7.56 -6.16 -27.73
N SER A 446 -7.53 -5.08 -28.50
CA SER A 446 -7.02 -3.78 -28.07
C SER A 446 -8.17 -2.91 -27.57
N ILE A 447 -7.86 -2.02 -26.64
CA ILE A 447 -8.77 -1.02 -26.09
C ILE A 447 -8.31 0.35 -26.54
N THR A 448 -9.22 1.19 -27.03
CA THR A 448 -8.96 2.61 -27.27
C THR A 448 -10.09 3.44 -26.67
N VAL A 449 -9.73 4.41 -25.84
CA VAL A 449 -10.67 5.35 -25.23
C VAL A 449 -10.45 6.73 -25.85
N LYS A 450 -11.53 7.35 -26.28
CA LYS A 450 -11.56 8.72 -26.80
C LYS A 450 -12.41 9.61 -25.91
N ASP A 451 -12.00 10.86 -25.75
CA ASP A 451 -12.85 11.87 -25.13
C ASP A 451 -13.95 12.36 -26.09
N ARG A 452 -14.82 13.24 -25.60
CA ARG A 452 -15.87 13.89 -26.40
C ARG A 452 -15.36 14.62 -27.65
N GLY A 453 -14.13 15.13 -27.61
CA GLY A 453 -13.47 15.80 -28.72
C GLY A 453 -12.92 14.83 -29.78
N GLY A 454 -12.96 13.52 -29.50
CA GLY A 454 -12.41 12.47 -30.34
C GLY A 454 -10.91 12.25 -30.17
N ALA A 455 -10.26 12.94 -29.21
CA ALA A 455 -8.86 12.73 -28.89
C ALA A 455 -8.68 11.41 -28.16
N VAL A 456 -7.64 10.64 -28.49
CA VAL A 456 -7.31 9.40 -27.80
C VAL A 456 -6.70 9.74 -26.44
N VAL A 457 -7.29 9.22 -25.38
CA VAL A 457 -6.89 9.46 -23.98
C VAL A 457 -6.41 8.21 -23.27
N GLY A 458 -6.70 7.04 -23.84
CA GLY A 458 -6.18 5.75 -23.39
C GLY A 458 -6.09 4.78 -24.55
N SER A 459 -5.02 3.99 -24.60
CA SER A 459 -4.82 2.98 -25.63
C SER A 459 -3.98 1.84 -25.09
N ILE A 460 -4.51 0.62 -25.20
CA ILE A 460 -3.81 -0.62 -24.91
C ILE A 460 -3.89 -1.50 -26.14
N SER A 461 -2.73 -1.90 -26.67
CA SER A 461 -2.62 -2.71 -27.88
C SER A 461 -1.56 -3.78 -27.73
N LYS A 462 -1.89 -5.02 -28.04
CA LYS A 462 -1.03 -6.20 -27.90
C LYS A 462 -0.48 -6.34 -26.48
N GLY A 463 -1.34 -6.11 -25.49
CA GLY A 463 -0.97 -6.12 -24.08
C GLY A 463 0.04 -5.04 -23.70
N ARG A 464 0.07 -3.90 -24.41
CA ARG A 464 0.98 -2.79 -24.12
C ARG A 464 0.24 -1.47 -24.12
N ILE A 465 0.51 -0.66 -23.09
CA ILE A 465 0.00 0.70 -22.96
C ILE A 465 0.76 1.62 -23.91
N ASP A 466 0.06 2.55 -24.57
CA ASP A 466 0.68 3.69 -25.25
C ASP A 466 1.10 4.74 -24.21
N ASP A 467 2.32 4.58 -23.68
CA ASP A 467 2.90 5.38 -22.60
C ASP A 467 2.98 6.88 -22.89
N LYS A 468 3.11 7.27 -24.17
CA LYS A 468 3.10 8.67 -24.61
C LYS A 468 1.82 9.41 -24.23
N LEU A 469 0.72 8.69 -24.06
CA LEU A 469 -0.53 9.30 -23.61
C LEU A 469 -0.39 9.89 -22.21
N TYR A 470 0.47 9.35 -21.35
CA TYR A 470 0.71 9.89 -20.00
C TYR A 470 1.33 11.28 -19.99
N GLU A 471 1.90 11.73 -21.11
CA GLU A 471 2.41 13.09 -21.30
C GLU A 471 1.31 14.09 -21.71
N THR A 472 0.08 13.61 -21.99
CA THR A 472 -1.03 14.45 -22.44
C THR A 472 -1.86 14.99 -21.27
N ASN A 473 -2.65 16.05 -21.50
CA ASN A 473 -3.44 16.68 -20.44
C ASN A 473 -4.77 15.98 -20.14
N ASN A 474 -5.15 14.94 -20.89
CA ASN A 474 -6.44 14.29 -20.77
C ASN A 474 -6.33 12.77 -20.62
N PHE A 475 -5.13 12.24 -20.37
CA PHE A 475 -4.92 10.81 -20.17
C PHE A 475 -5.79 10.23 -19.06
N ILE A 476 -6.07 8.93 -19.16
CA ILE A 476 -6.77 8.15 -18.14
C ILE A 476 -5.84 7.06 -17.55
N ALA A 477 -6.22 6.50 -16.40
CA ALA A 477 -5.49 5.37 -15.84
C ALA A 477 -5.61 4.15 -16.76
N MET A 478 -4.50 3.46 -16.98
CA MET A 478 -4.43 2.23 -17.76
C MET A 478 -3.56 1.21 -17.03
N TYR A 479 -3.90 -0.06 -17.18
CA TYR A 479 -3.16 -1.15 -16.55
C TYR A 479 -3.18 -2.39 -17.43
N VAL A 480 -2.06 -3.11 -17.47
CA VAL A 480 -1.98 -4.43 -18.07
C VAL A 480 -1.42 -5.38 -17.02
N ASP A 481 -2.17 -6.44 -16.73
CA ASP A 481 -1.66 -7.55 -15.95
C ASP A 481 -0.97 -8.53 -16.90
N ASP A 482 0.36 -8.50 -16.93
CA ASP A 482 1.18 -9.39 -17.77
C ASP A 482 0.97 -10.88 -17.44
N THR A 483 0.40 -11.18 -16.27
CA THR A 483 0.22 -12.53 -15.75
C THR A 483 -1.13 -13.11 -16.19
N THR A 484 -2.22 -12.36 -16.01
CA THR A 484 -3.57 -12.79 -16.42
C THR A 484 -3.93 -12.39 -17.84
N GLY A 485 -3.19 -11.45 -18.45
CA GLY A 485 -3.54 -10.85 -19.74
C GLY A 485 -4.68 -9.83 -19.66
N GLU A 486 -5.05 -9.40 -18.45
CA GLU A 486 -6.04 -8.36 -18.23
C GLU A 486 -5.57 -7.04 -18.83
N GLN A 487 -6.46 -6.36 -19.56
CA GLN A 487 -6.26 -4.99 -20.02
C GLN A 487 -7.33 -4.11 -19.42
N SER A 488 -6.94 -3.12 -18.62
CA SER A 488 -7.84 -2.29 -17.82
C SER A 488 -7.68 -0.80 -18.10
N VAL A 489 -8.80 -0.09 -18.19
CA VAL A 489 -8.89 1.37 -18.32
C VAL A 489 -9.89 1.94 -17.32
N TRP A 490 -9.58 3.06 -16.67
CA TRP A 490 -10.50 3.76 -15.76
C TRP A 490 -11.08 4.97 -16.48
N VAL A 491 -12.32 4.84 -16.91
CA VAL A 491 -13.02 5.85 -17.69
C VAL A 491 -13.76 6.79 -16.73
N PRO A 492 -13.56 8.12 -16.80
CA PRO A 492 -14.31 9.05 -15.98
C PRO A 492 -15.82 8.96 -16.25
N ASP A 493 -16.61 9.00 -15.19
CA ASP A 493 -18.08 8.85 -15.26
C ASP A 493 -18.75 10.07 -15.89
N SER A 494 -18.04 11.21 -15.92
CA SER A 494 -18.47 12.45 -16.56
C SER A 494 -17.55 12.80 -17.72
N GLY A 495 -18.08 13.40 -18.79
CA GLY A 495 -17.26 13.92 -19.91
C GLY A 495 -17.44 13.25 -21.28
N ASP A 496 -18.45 12.38 -21.44
CA ASP A 496 -18.80 11.71 -22.70
C ASP A 496 -17.62 10.98 -23.38
N TYR A 497 -17.07 9.95 -22.71
CA TYR A 497 -15.99 9.12 -23.25
C TYR A 497 -16.54 7.98 -24.11
N HIS A 498 -15.81 7.66 -25.18
CA HIS A 498 -16.12 6.57 -26.11
C HIS A 498 -15.04 5.49 -26.06
N VAL A 499 -15.44 4.29 -25.67
CA VAL A 499 -14.54 3.12 -25.64
C VAL A 499 -14.79 2.27 -26.87
N THR A 500 -13.72 1.93 -27.58
CA THR A 500 -13.78 1.03 -28.73
C THR A 500 -12.78 -0.11 -28.60
N LEU A 501 -13.17 -1.26 -29.12
CA LEU A 501 -12.36 -2.49 -29.13
C LEU A 501 -11.98 -2.87 -30.56
N ARG A 502 -10.81 -3.47 -30.73
CA ARG A 502 -10.36 -4.02 -32.02
C ARG A 502 -9.75 -5.40 -31.80
N ALA A 503 -10.07 -6.34 -32.68
CA ALA A 503 -9.54 -7.71 -32.61
C ALA A 503 -8.05 -7.76 -32.96
N GLU A 504 -7.30 -8.58 -32.22
CA GLU A 504 -5.86 -8.80 -32.41
C GLU A 504 -5.51 -10.20 -32.92
N THR A 505 -6.54 -10.95 -33.32
CA THR A 505 -6.43 -12.29 -33.90
C THR A 505 -7.18 -12.35 -35.22
N ASN A 506 -6.63 -13.10 -36.18
CA ASN A 506 -7.22 -13.28 -37.51
C ASN A 506 -8.55 -14.08 -37.49
N GLU A 507 -8.86 -14.77 -36.39
CA GLU A 507 -10.08 -15.54 -36.21
C GLU A 507 -10.84 -15.11 -34.93
N PRO A 508 -11.34 -13.85 -34.85
CA PRO A 508 -11.91 -13.31 -33.62
C PRO A 508 -13.13 -14.06 -33.11
N SER A 509 -13.90 -14.71 -34.00
CA SER A 509 -15.04 -15.54 -33.61
C SER A 509 -14.66 -16.86 -32.91
N LYS A 510 -13.39 -17.30 -33.03
CA LYS A 510 -12.88 -18.52 -32.38
C LYS A 510 -12.13 -18.23 -31.08
N HIS A 511 -11.81 -16.95 -30.84
CA HIS A 511 -11.08 -16.49 -29.68
C HIS A 511 -11.87 -15.33 -29.06
N PRO A 512 -13.01 -15.66 -28.43
CA PRO A 512 -13.86 -14.67 -27.80
C PRO A 512 -13.10 -13.98 -26.67
N ILE A 513 -13.56 -12.77 -26.32
CA ILE A 513 -13.07 -12.02 -25.18
C ILE A 513 -14.06 -12.12 -24.01
N ASP A 514 -13.55 -11.95 -22.80
CA ASP A 514 -14.37 -11.63 -21.64
C ASP A 514 -14.14 -10.16 -21.27
N ALA A 515 -15.14 -9.52 -20.67
CA ALA A 515 -15.02 -8.14 -20.24
C ALA A 515 -15.80 -7.90 -18.95
N ARG A 516 -15.37 -6.90 -18.17
CA ARG A 516 -16.05 -6.49 -16.94
C ARG A 516 -16.05 -4.98 -16.79
N VAL A 517 -17.15 -4.47 -16.27
CA VAL A 517 -17.33 -3.07 -15.91
C VAL A 517 -17.53 -3.01 -14.41
N SER A 518 -16.65 -2.31 -13.70
CA SER A 518 -16.62 -2.30 -12.23
C SER A 518 -16.35 -0.92 -11.66
N THR A 519 -16.95 -0.61 -10.53
CA THR A 519 -16.57 0.51 -9.66
C THR A 519 -15.78 -0.02 -8.47
N LEU A 520 -14.67 0.63 -8.12
CA LEU A 520 -13.80 0.22 -7.00
C LEU A 520 -13.74 1.32 -5.96
N ASP A 521 -13.63 0.98 -4.68
CA ASP A 521 -13.27 1.97 -3.67
C ASP A 521 -11.80 2.43 -3.85
N PRO A 522 -11.33 3.46 -3.13
CA PRO A 522 -9.95 3.92 -3.25
C PRO A 522 -8.91 2.87 -2.86
N GLU A 523 -9.31 1.88 -2.06
CA GLU A 523 -8.50 0.72 -1.70
C GLU A 523 -8.66 -0.46 -2.69
N GLY A 524 -9.28 -0.24 -3.86
CA GLY A 524 -9.38 -1.25 -4.90
C GLY A 524 -10.36 -2.38 -4.63
N ASN A 525 -11.14 -2.33 -3.54
CA ASN A 525 -12.19 -3.31 -3.30
C ASN A 525 -13.34 -3.07 -4.29
N THR A 526 -13.85 -4.16 -4.88
CA THR A 526 -14.94 -4.06 -5.84
C THR A 526 -16.25 -3.69 -5.14
N LEU A 527 -16.88 -2.59 -5.56
CA LEU A 527 -18.18 -2.11 -5.07
C LEU A 527 -19.33 -2.59 -5.96
N THR A 528 -19.12 -2.56 -7.28
CA THR A 528 -20.06 -3.10 -8.26
C THR A 528 -19.28 -3.75 -9.39
N GLN A 529 -19.85 -4.78 -10.01
CA GLN A 529 -19.28 -5.43 -11.19
C GLN A 529 -20.39 -6.02 -12.05
N THR A 530 -20.31 -5.75 -13.35
CA THR A 530 -21.06 -6.47 -14.39
C THR A 530 -20.05 -7.12 -15.33
N TYR A 531 -20.16 -8.42 -15.52
CA TYR A 531 -19.24 -9.18 -16.37
C TYR A 531 -19.97 -9.76 -17.59
N TYR A 532 -19.21 -9.92 -18.66
CA TYR A 532 -19.64 -10.38 -19.97
C TYR A 532 -18.67 -11.48 -20.39
N THR A 533 -19.20 -12.66 -20.70
CA THR A 533 -18.39 -13.80 -21.09
C THR A 533 -18.60 -14.15 -22.55
N ASN A 534 -17.56 -14.70 -23.17
CA ASN A 534 -17.62 -15.28 -24.51
C ASN A 534 -18.12 -14.28 -25.58
N ILE A 535 -17.61 -13.04 -25.55
CA ILE A 535 -17.92 -12.00 -26.54
C ILE A 535 -17.12 -12.26 -27.82
N ALA A 536 -17.80 -12.69 -28.88
CA ALA A 536 -17.19 -12.85 -30.19
C ALA A 536 -17.14 -11.51 -30.95
N LEU A 537 -15.94 -10.93 -31.11
CA LEU A 537 -15.79 -9.72 -31.92
C LEU A 537 -16.10 -10.01 -33.40
N PRO A 538 -16.82 -9.11 -34.11
CA PRO A 538 -17.15 -9.29 -35.52
C PRO A 538 -15.88 -9.25 -36.38
N LYS A 539 -15.89 -9.92 -37.55
CA LYS A 539 -14.71 -9.94 -38.45
C LYS A 539 -14.27 -8.54 -38.90
N GLN A 540 -15.17 -7.57 -38.98
CA GLN A 540 -14.81 -6.18 -39.29
C GLN A 540 -13.89 -5.56 -38.22
N ALA A 541 -13.95 -6.06 -36.98
CA ALA A 541 -13.12 -5.62 -35.86
C ALA A 541 -11.61 -5.84 -36.09
N LEU A 542 -11.20 -6.53 -37.15
CA LEU A 542 -9.80 -6.64 -37.57
C LEU A 542 -9.26 -5.32 -38.15
N ASN A 543 -10.11 -4.61 -38.90
CA ASN A 543 -9.74 -3.44 -39.69
C ASN A 543 -10.37 -2.15 -39.14
N GLU A 544 -11.47 -2.26 -38.41
CA GLU A 544 -12.24 -1.16 -37.84
C GLU A 544 -12.42 -1.38 -36.33
N SER A 545 -12.62 -0.31 -35.56
CA SER A 545 -12.91 -0.45 -34.13
C SER A 545 -14.43 -0.58 -33.90
N VAL A 546 -14.82 -1.33 -32.86
CA VAL A 546 -16.21 -1.57 -32.49
C VAL A 546 -16.51 -0.88 -31.17
N ASP A 547 -17.64 -0.18 -31.08
CA ASP A 547 -18.06 0.52 -29.86
C ASP A 547 -18.44 -0.46 -28.75
N TRP A 548 -17.85 -0.28 -27.57
CA TRP A 548 -18.09 -1.11 -26.40
C TRP A 548 -19.54 -1.05 -25.92
N THR A 549 -20.17 0.13 -25.94
CA THR A 549 -21.56 0.33 -25.46
C THR A 549 -22.53 -0.49 -26.31
N LEU A 550 -22.32 -0.51 -27.63
CA LEU A 550 -23.13 -1.32 -28.54
C LEU A 550 -22.91 -2.82 -28.31
N LEU A 551 -21.66 -3.25 -28.10
CA LEU A 551 -21.35 -4.65 -27.79
C LEU A 551 -21.98 -5.09 -26.47
N ALA A 552 -21.86 -4.29 -25.41
CA ALA A 552 -22.42 -4.59 -24.10
C ALA A 552 -23.95 -4.76 -24.14
N GLN A 553 -24.65 -3.92 -24.92
CA GLN A 553 -26.11 -4.04 -25.12
C GLN A 553 -26.51 -5.34 -25.84
N GLN A 554 -25.69 -5.83 -26.76
CA GLN A 554 -25.97 -7.06 -27.51
C GLN A 554 -25.76 -8.33 -26.67
N HIS A 555 -24.81 -8.32 -25.74
CA HIS A 555 -24.37 -9.50 -24.99
C HIS A 555 -25.03 -9.67 -23.61
N GLN A 556 -25.85 -8.72 -23.13
CA GLN A 556 -26.55 -8.75 -21.84
C GLN A 556 -25.66 -9.19 -20.66
N GLY A 557 -24.93 -8.24 -20.08
CA GLY A 557 -24.02 -8.50 -18.95
C GLY A 557 -24.71 -9.10 -17.73
N THR A 558 -23.95 -9.86 -16.94
CA THR A 558 -24.39 -10.44 -15.67
C THR A 558 -23.84 -9.62 -14.52
N ALA A 559 -24.70 -9.11 -13.65
CA ALA A 559 -24.27 -8.46 -12.42
C ALA A 559 -23.67 -9.51 -11.47
N ALA A 560 -22.47 -9.26 -10.96
CA ALA A 560 -21.87 -10.12 -9.96
C ALA A 560 -22.69 -10.08 -8.66
N SER A 561 -22.91 -11.26 -8.06
CA SER A 561 -23.60 -11.40 -6.78
C SER A 561 -22.64 -11.58 -5.59
N HIS A 562 -21.34 -11.70 -5.88
CA HIS A 562 -20.26 -12.10 -5.00
C HIS A 562 -19.05 -11.22 -5.32
N PHE A 563 -18.64 -10.39 -4.36
CA PHE A 563 -17.57 -9.40 -4.50
C PHE A 563 -16.44 -9.72 -3.52
N ASN A 564 -15.24 -9.92 -4.06
CA ASN A 564 -14.04 -10.18 -3.27
C ASN A 564 -14.24 -11.37 -2.30
N ASP A 565 -14.90 -12.44 -2.75
CA ASP A 565 -15.22 -13.66 -1.98
C ASP A 565 -15.24 -14.93 -2.87
N VAL A 566 -14.80 -14.81 -4.12
CA VAL A 566 -14.63 -15.92 -5.05
C VAL A 566 -13.19 -16.43 -4.99
N ASP A 567 -13.05 -17.73 -4.68
CA ASP A 567 -11.75 -18.35 -4.41
C ASP A 567 -11.49 -19.57 -5.30
N VAL A 568 -10.24 -19.77 -5.68
CA VAL A 568 -9.72 -21.01 -6.28
C VAL A 568 -8.82 -21.68 -5.26
N SER A 569 -9.34 -22.69 -4.56
CA SER A 569 -8.53 -23.51 -3.67
C SER A 569 -7.78 -24.60 -4.43
N VAL A 570 -6.62 -25.01 -3.92
CA VAL A 570 -5.76 -25.99 -4.58
C VAL A 570 -5.39 -27.12 -3.63
N GLU A 571 -5.64 -28.36 -4.08
CA GLU A 571 -5.11 -29.59 -3.48
C GLU A 571 -3.80 -30.00 -4.17
N ILE A 572 -2.84 -30.49 -3.40
CA ILE A 572 -1.57 -31.03 -3.93
C ILE A 572 -1.59 -32.54 -3.82
N ARG A 573 -1.26 -33.25 -4.91
CA ARG A 573 -1.13 -34.73 -4.93
C ARG A 573 0.15 -35.16 -5.63
N GLY A 574 0.70 -36.30 -5.19
CA GLY A 574 1.98 -36.82 -5.66
C GLY A 574 1.92 -38.29 -6.06
N ILE A 575 2.73 -38.68 -7.06
CA ILE A 575 3.04 -40.07 -7.41
C ILE A 575 4.46 -40.38 -6.94
N GLY A 576 4.60 -41.41 -6.08
CA GLY A 576 5.86 -41.82 -5.46
C GLY A 576 6.16 -41.11 -4.13
N GLN A 577 7.17 -41.60 -3.40
CA GLN A 577 7.68 -40.91 -2.19
C GLN A 577 8.60 -39.76 -2.61
N LEU A 578 8.10 -38.53 -2.59
CA LEU A 578 8.91 -37.31 -2.74
C LEU A 578 9.86 -37.22 -1.53
N ASN A 579 11.18 -37.18 -1.79
CA ASN A 579 12.17 -37.07 -0.71
C ASN A 579 12.53 -35.59 -0.53
N GLU A 580 12.59 -35.14 0.72
CA GLU A 580 12.77 -33.75 1.18
C GLU A 580 14.24 -33.23 1.10
N ASP A 581 15.15 -33.92 0.41
CA ASP A 581 16.59 -33.72 0.67
C ASP A 581 17.37 -32.85 -0.35
N GLU A 582 16.70 -32.14 -1.28
CA GLU A 582 17.39 -31.28 -2.28
C GLU A 582 16.88 -29.82 -2.31
N ALA A 583 17.47 -28.95 -1.48
CA ALA A 583 17.46 -27.50 -1.70
C ALA A 583 18.88 -26.96 -1.57
N PHE A 584 19.12 -25.81 -2.22
CA PHE A 584 20.39 -25.11 -2.13
C PHE A 584 20.64 -24.66 -0.69
N VAL A 585 21.77 -25.06 -0.11
CA VAL A 585 22.24 -24.50 1.17
C VAL A 585 22.86 -23.13 0.84
N SER A 586 22.16 -22.05 1.16
CA SER A 586 22.76 -20.71 1.18
C SER A 586 23.43 -20.49 2.55
N PHE A 587 24.66 -20.01 2.55
CA PHE A 587 25.38 -19.64 3.77
C PHE A 587 25.31 -18.12 3.95
N TYR A 588 24.75 -17.69 5.08
CA TYR A 588 24.87 -16.32 5.59
C TYR A 588 25.82 -16.32 6.80
N GLU A 589 26.80 -15.41 6.83
CA GLU A 589 27.76 -15.31 7.94
C GLU A 589 27.12 -14.68 9.20
N PRO A 590 27.59 -15.05 10.41
CA PRO A 590 27.03 -14.56 11.67
C PRO A 590 27.26 -13.05 11.87
N GLY A 591 26.18 -12.28 12.04
CA GLY A 591 26.22 -10.84 12.37
C GLY A 591 25.14 -9.97 11.69
N ALA A 592 24.43 -10.53 10.71
CA ALA A 592 23.12 -10.06 10.26
C ALA A 592 22.05 -10.97 10.89
N HIS A 593 20.82 -10.47 11.05
CA HIS A 593 19.72 -11.16 11.72
C HIS A 593 19.60 -12.65 11.31
N SER A 594 19.44 -13.49 12.33
CA SER A 594 19.87 -14.88 12.33
C SER A 594 18.73 -15.85 12.03
N MET A 595 18.64 -16.36 10.80
CA MET A 595 17.88 -17.59 10.52
C MET A 595 18.70 -18.59 9.70
N PRO A 596 19.08 -19.76 10.25
CA PRO A 596 19.56 -20.86 9.43
C PRO A 596 18.40 -21.36 8.56
N ILE A 597 18.56 -21.34 7.23
CA ILE A 597 17.56 -21.87 6.32
C ILE A 597 17.41 -23.39 6.60
N PRO A 598 16.21 -23.87 6.96
CA PRO A 598 15.98 -25.29 7.20
C PRO A 598 16.13 -26.10 5.90
N LYS A 599 16.40 -27.40 6.04
CA LYS A 599 16.26 -28.34 4.91
C LYS A 599 14.83 -28.29 4.36
N PRO A 600 14.63 -28.51 3.05
CA PRO A 600 13.34 -28.26 2.43
C PRO A 600 12.33 -29.36 2.80
N GLU A 601 11.44 -29.08 3.74
CA GLU A 601 10.30 -29.96 4.05
C GLU A 601 9.22 -29.92 2.95
N VAL A 602 9.17 -28.84 2.17
CA VAL A 602 8.22 -28.66 1.06
C VAL A 602 8.99 -28.70 -0.26
N VAL A 603 8.76 -29.76 -1.05
CA VAL A 603 9.43 -30.00 -2.35
C VAL A 603 8.56 -29.57 -3.54
N CYS A 604 7.25 -29.49 -3.35
CA CYS A 604 6.30 -28.94 -4.32
C CYS A 604 5.23 -28.13 -3.58
N ASP A 605 4.76 -27.07 -4.21
CA ASP A 605 3.73 -26.20 -3.68
C ASP A 605 2.78 -25.77 -4.80
N ALA A 606 1.59 -25.35 -4.43
CA ALA A 606 0.65 -24.78 -5.35
C ALA A 606 -0.14 -23.64 -4.69
N LEU A 607 -0.23 -22.53 -5.41
CA LEU A 607 -0.88 -21.31 -4.99
C LEU A 607 -2.24 -21.21 -5.66
N GLY A 608 -3.28 -21.09 -4.83
CA GLY A 608 -4.62 -20.73 -5.29
C GLY A 608 -4.73 -19.24 -5.59
N PHE A 609 -5.94 -18.82 -5.94
CA PHE A 609 -6.28 -17.43 -6.18
C PHE A 609 -7.45 -17.05 -5.28
N LEU A 610 -7.30 -16.00 -4.47
CA LEU A 610 -8.24 -15.67 -3.42
C LEU A 610 -8.81 -14.26 -3.59
N ASN A 611 -9.97 -14.01 -2.99
CA ASN A 611 -10.57 -12.67 -2.90
C ASN A 611 -10.92 -12.08 -4.28
N ALA A 612 -11.34 -12.92 -5.22
CA ALA A 612 -11.80 -12.49 -6.54
C ALA A 612 -13.27 -12.06 -6.51
N THR A 613 -13.70 -11.37 -7.57
CA THR A 613 -15.11 -11.12 -7.86
C THR A 613 -15.58 -12.02 -9.00
N ALA A 614 -16.85 -12.42 -8.99
CA ALA A 614 -17.41 -13.17 -10.12
C ALA A 614 -17.28 -12.37 -11.43
N GLY A 615 -16.68 -12.99 -12.45
CA GLY A 615 -16.31 -12.39 -13.73
C GLY A 615 -14.82 -12.14 -13.91
N ASP A 616 -14.02 -12.31 -12.86
CA ASP A 616 -12.57 -12.14 -12.91
C ASP A 616 -11.87 -13.33 -13.57
N HIS A 617 -10.63 -13.13 -14.03
CA HIS A 617 -9.74 -14.25 -14.34
C HIS A 617 -8.72 -14.38 -13.22
N GLY A 618 -8.69 -15.55 -12.58
CA GLY A 618 -7.70 -15.88 -11.56
C GLY A 618 -6.53 -16.63 -12.17
N ILE A 619 -5.34 -16.48 -11.59
CA ILE A 619 -4.18 -17.29 -11.91
C ILE A 619 -3.78 -18.16 -10.73
N ILE A 620 -3.50 -19.42 -11.01
CA ILE A 620 -2.92 -20.36 -10.05
C ILE A 620 -1.54 -20.79 -10.50
N HIS A 621 -0.67 -21.07 -9.53
CA HIS A 621 0.73 -21.43 -9.78
C HIS A 621 1.08 -22.76 -9.11
N ALA A 622 1.81 -23.60 -9.83
CA ALA A 622 2.48 -24.77 -9.30
C ALA A 622 3.99 -24.51 -9.26
N HIS A 623 4.65 -24.91 -8.18
CA HIS A 623 6.10 -24.78 -8.01
C HIS A 623 6.69 -26.10 -7.55
N HIS A 624 7.89 -26.43 -8.01
CA HIS A 624 8.51 -27.69 -7.63
C HIS A 624 10.04 -27.66 -7.65
N GLY A 625 10.65 -28.49 -6.81
CA GLY A 625 12.08 -28.75 -6.80
C GLY A 625 12.54 -29.61 -7.98
N ARG A 626 13.86 -29.73 -8.15
CA ARG A 626 14.50 -30.43 -9.29
C ARG A 626 14.07 -31.91 -9.43
N HIS A 627 13.72 -32.56 -8.34
CA HIS A 627 13.34 -33.97 -8.25
C HIS A 627 11.84 -34.23 -8.38
N ALA A 628 11.04 -33.20 -8.57
CA ALA A 628 9.63 -33.33 -8.86
C ALA A 628 9.36 -32.88 -10.31
N LYS A 629 8.23 -33.32 -10.83
CA LYS A 629 7.71 -32.89 -12.13
C LYS A 629 6.23 -32.57 -11.95
N PHE A 630 5.82 -31.38 -12.33
CA PHE A 630 4.41 -31.06 -12.45
C PHE A 630 3.77 -31.84 -13.60
N LEU A 631 2.65 -32.52 -13.33
CA LEU A 631 1.90 -33.34 -14.29
C LEU A 631 0.72 -32.60 -14.90
N GLY A 632 0.23 -31.57 -14.22
CA GLY A 632 -0.90 -30.76 -14.66
C GLY A 632 -1.90 -30.44 -13.55
N TRP A 633 -2.84 -29.56 -13.91
CA TRP A 633 -4.00 -29.19 -13.14
C TRP A 633 -5.17 -30.11 -13.48
N PHE A 634 -5.88 -30.61 -12.47
CA PHE A 634 -6.96 -31.56 -12.62
C PHE A 634 -8.21 -31.09 -11.88
N ALA A 635 -9.38 -31.53 -12.35
CA ALA A 635 -10.62 -31.33 -11.61
C ALA A 635 -10.60 -32.14 -10.30
N PRO A 636 -11.30 -31.71 -9.25
CA PRO A 636 -11.39 -32.45 -7.99
C PRO A 636 -11.85 -33.89 -8.23
N GLY A 637 -11.24 -34.84 -7.52
CA GLY A 637 -11.60 -36.25 -7.65
C GLY A 637 -11.02 -36.95 -8.90
N THR A 638 -10.19 -36.26 -9.70
CA THR A 638 -9.56 -36.84 -10.90
C THR A 638 -8.04 -36.99 -10.77
N ALA A 639 -7.48 -37.90 -11.56
CA ALA A 639 -6.05 -38.26 -11.51
C ALA A 639 -5.45 -38.51 -12.90
N PRO A 640 -4.12 -38.36 -13.05
CA PRO A 640 -3.40 -38.81 -14.24
C PRO A 640 -3.62 -40.30 -14.53
N LYS A 641 -3.62 -40.69 -15.80
CA LYS A 641 -3.86 -42.08 -16.24
C LYS A 641 -2.92 -43.13 -15.65
N HIS A 642 -1.71 -42.74 -15.27
CA HIS A 642 -0.69 -43.64 -14.72
C HIS A 642 -0.59 -43.57 -13.19
N ALA A 643 -1.48 -42.81 -12.52
CA ALA A 643 -1.51 -42.76 -11.06
C ALA A 643 -1.93 -44.14 -10.51
N PRO A 644 -1.08 -44.80 -9.69
CA PRO A 644 -1.36 -46.17 -9.24
C PRO A 644 -2.41 -46.18 -8.12
N GLY A 645 -3.38 -47.11 -8.21
CA GLY A 645 -4.23 -47.50 -7.09
C GLY A 645 -5.10 -46.39 -6.47
N THR A 646 -5.49 -45.38 -7.23
CA THR A 646 -6.34 -44.28 -6.73
C THR A 646 -7.82 -44.61 -6.88
N ASP A 647 -8.65 -44.35 -5.87
CA ASP A 647 -10.14 -44.35 -5.98
C ASP A 647 -10.68 -43.18 -6.84
N LEU A 648 -9.81 -42.51 -7.59
CA LEU A 648 -10.07 -41.31 -8.36
C LEU A 648 -10.33 -41.65 -9.83
N THR A 649 -11.11 -40.80 -10.50
CA THR A 649 -11.40 -40.99 -11.94
C THR A 649 -10.22 -40.52 -12.78
N HIS A 650 -9.71 -41.37 -13.67
CA HIS A 650 -8.64 -40.94 -14.58
C HIS A 650 -9.15 -39.95 -15.63
N ALA A 651 -8.47 -38.81 -15.78
CA ALA A 651 -8.82 -37.77 -16.73
C ALA A 651 -7.56 -37.21 -17.41
N GLU A 652 -7.76 -36.43 -18.48
CA GLU A 652 -6.72 -35.54 -19.00
C GLU A 652 -6.64 -34.27 -18.13
N PRO A 653 -5.46 -33.65 -18.00
CA PRO A 653 -5.33 -32.40 -17.27
C PRO A 653 -6.12 -31.27 -17.95
N LEU A 654 -6.64 -30.35 -17.13
CA LEU A 654 -7.22 -29.08 -17.57
C LEU A 654 -6.15 -28.15 -18.17
N SER A 655 -4.93 -28.22 -17.62
CA SER A 655 -3.75 -27.54 -18.14
C SER A 655 -2.48 -28.29 -17.70
N THR A 656 -1.47 -28.32 -18.57
CA THR A 656 -0.13 -28.84 -18.25
C THR A 656 0.87 -27.75 -17.89
N GLU A 657 0.48 -26.48 -18.02
CA GLU A 657 1.33 -25.34 -17.65
C GLU A 657 1.29 -25.11 -16.15
N GLU A 658 2.45 -24.83 -15.55
CA GLU A 658 2.55 -24.54 -14.10
C GLU A 658 1.74 -23.32 -13.69
N SER A 659 1.59 -22.35 -14.58
CA SER A 659 0.72 -21.20 -14.40
C SER A 659 -0.54 -21.38 -15.25
N TYR A 660 -1.70 -21.32 -14.62
CA TYR A 660 -2.98 -21.53 -15.31
C TYR A 660 -3.94 -20.40 -14.99
N VAL A 661 -4.34 -19.68 -16.04
CA VAL A 661 -5.35 -18.61 -15.98
C VAL A 661 -6.71 -19.20 -16.32
N LEU A 662 -7.71 -18.90 -15.51
CA LEU A 662 -9.07 -19.38 -15.71
C LEU A 662 -10.12 -18.31 -15.34
N PRO A 663 -11.24 -18.25 -16.06
CA PRO A 663 -12.36 -17.39 -15.70
C PRO A 663 -13.05 -17.91 -14.44
N LEU A 664 -13.44 -16.99 -13.57
CA LEU A 664 -14.06 -17.25 -12.27
C LEU A 664 -15.49 -16.72 -12.26
N THR A 665 -16.45 -17.58 -11.93
CA THR A 665 -17.85 -17.17 -11.70
C THR A 665 -18.36 -17.59 -10.33
N HIS A 666 -17.68 -18.54 -9.69
CA HIS A 666 -17.95 -19.10 -8.39
C HIS A 666 -16.66 -19.71 -7.86
N SER A 667 -16.60 -19.91 -6.54
CA SER A 667 -15.43 -20.55 -5.92
C SER A 667 -15.30 -22.00 -6.40
N THR A 668 -14.07 -22.43 -6.65
CA THR A 668 -13.77 -23.76 -7.18
C THR A 668 -12.55 -24.35 -6.50
N THR A 669 -12.37 -25.66 -6.66
CA THR A 669 -11.18 -26.37 -6.19
C THR A 669 -10.52 -27.04 -7.38
N LEU A 670 -9.19 -27.03 -7.43
CA LEU A 670 -8.40 -27.74 -8.41
C LEU A 670 -7.34 -28.62 -7.72
N THR A 671 -6.83 -29.61 -8.43
CA THR A 671 -5.77 -30.48 -7.93
C THR A 671 -4.51 -30.34 -8.78
N ALA A 672 -3.41 -29.94 -8.16
CA ALA A 672 -2.06 -29.95 -8.74
C ALA A 672 -1.43 -31.33 -8.53
N TRP A 673 -1.11 -32.03 -9.62
CA TRP A 673 -0.45 -33.34 -9.55
C TRP A 673 1.05 -33.23 -9.84
N PHE A 674 1.85 -33.91 -9.03
CA PHE A 674 3.30 -34.01 -9.17
C PHE A 674 3.78 -35.47 -9.24
N GLU A 675 4.88 -35.72 -9.92
CA GLU A 675 5.55 -37.02 -9.98
C GLU A 675 7.01 -36.87 -9.57
N LYS A 676 7.52 -37.84 -8.80
CA LYS A 676 8.96 -37.93 -8.53
C LYS A 676 9.73 -38.27 -9.81
N ARG A 677 10.79 -37.51 -10.09
CA ARG A 677 11.72 -37.79 -11.20
C ARG A 677 12.72 -38.90 -10.89
#